data_AF-A0A6G6YAW6-F1
#
_entry.id   AF-A0A6G6YAW6-F1
#
_cell.length_a   1.000
_cell.length_b   1.000
_cell.length_c   1.000
_cell.angle_alpha   90.00
_cell.angle_beta   90.00
_cell.angle_gamma   90.00
#
_symmetry.space_group_name_H-M   'P 1'
#
loop_
_entity.id
_entity.type
_entity.pdbx_description
1 polymer ?
#
loop_
_entity_poly.entity_id
_entity_poly.type
_entity_poly.pdbx_seq_one_letter_code
_entity_poly.pdbx_strand_id
1 'polypeptide(L)'
;MTEALLHPLVEGDEIAAQLRRRKQKDVFKTVGGSTKKIIAGKVALEEEDGWRVVRRNAKSTRVAKPKPADEQLEDEVWSILAQMGFGQMSLGRQFTIAAEAGLSSRQIDVFAKDDETALLVECTQRDTPGRKNMSALIEKLKAIREPINSSITKFYGAGSRPKVKFVVATRNISWSDADLAKCEEAQIAVLADGELDYYSMLVQHLKTAARYQMLAHMFAGQKISGLSRKVVATRGRMGKDNFYTFLIRPDELLKIAYVGHKASRDVENLDTYQRMLQPRRLKRIAQYINEGGKFPTNIVINLKTTRRSGLKFEVHDTFGDEALGVLHLPANYASAWIIDGQHRLYGYAHAREAGGYETDRTTIPVLAYENLPAEREMNLFIDINSKQVKVSQGLLVELYSDLHWKSSDPEEAFQALLSRIASRLNALKTSPLHDRMVVTGKKKSNFRCLTQTSIRDGLGVAKLMGTLSKGAILPGPLSTSAPNEFDANLRKGIDVVSDCLELFRTELLAHWRTGDGPGGYLCTNNGIRALFHVIRDVAEHIRHDTGADLYVRTAEETVEEITPYLQFIIDYFKTATPQDVQAFRRVGSSLTAVRQQSFGLEALIHERNPSFRPSGLIEYLESRDEAGTEQAAARVTRIHRRLFSFVIGKLKAHYGVQNKAWWTKGIPLKIRQSCTAEWEAKNREGEEESQLYLISYIEICTDNWALFKDSVSLGAKDKDNKKSATKWIKDLNEIRKITTHPERGILTAEQVELVRDIHEKVEQFLPVDDEDEVGRVDEAA
;
A
#
# COMPACT_ATOMS: atom_id res chain seq x y z
N MET A 1 20.60 17.11 46.64
CA MET A 1 21.69 16.45 45.88
C MET A 1 21.20 15.42 44.86
N THR A 2 19.92 15.01 44.86
CA THR A 2 19.34 14.06 43.87
C THR A 2 18.87 14.72 42.57
N GLU A 3 18.39 15.97 42.60
CA GLU A 3 17.99 16.72 41.38
C GLU A 3 19.12 16.91 40.36
N ALA A 4 20.38 16.79 40.78
CA ALA A 4 21.52 16.88 39.88
C ALA A 4 21.71 15.62 39.00
N LEU A 5 20.99 14.52 39.27
CA LEU A 5 21.16 13.28 38.51
C LEU A 5 20.42 13.29 37.17
N LEU A 6 19.20 13.83 37.13
CA LEU A 6 18.36 13.93 35.93
C LEU A 6 17.76 15.33 35.85
N HIS A 7 18.19 16.15 34.89
CA HIS A 7 17.71 17.54 34.78
C HIS A 7 17.93 18.15 33.39
N PRO A 8 17.05 19.05 32.91
CA PRO A 8 15.78 19.46 33.51
C PRO A 8 14.61 18.56 33.11
N LEU A 9 13.64 18.41 34.01
CA LEU A 9 12.41 17.62 33.82
C LEU A 9 11.17 18.51 33.90
N VAL A 10 10.06 18.06 33.28
CA VAL A 10 8.71 18.65 33.43
C VAL A 10 7.68 17.59 33.80
N GLU A 11 6.63 18.02 34.50
CA GLU A 11 5.49 17.20 34.92
C GLU A 11 4.17 17.99 34.81
N GLY A 12 3.04 17.28 34.86
CA GLY A 12 1.71 17.89 34.96
C GLY A 12 1.39 18.89 33.85
N ASP A 13 0.83 20.04 34.21
CA ASP A 13 0.38 21.06 33.26
C ASP A 13 1.51 21.68 32.41
N GLU A 14 2.76 21.60 32.89
CA GLU A 14 3.91 22.08 32.13
C GLU A 14 4.15 21.23 30.87
N ILE A 15 3.84 19.93 30.91
CA ILE A 15 3.89 19.06 29.73
C ILE A 15 2.95 19.57 28.66
N ALA A 16 1.72 19.98 29.03
CA ALA A 16 0.76 20.52 28.07
C ALA A 16 1.25 21.85 27.45
N ALA A 17 1.90 22.71 28.24
CA ALA A 17 2.50 23.94 27.74
C ALA A 17 3.66 23.67 26.77
N GLN A 18 4.55 22.74 27.09
CA GLN A 18 5.65 22.34 26.22
C GLN A 18 5.15 21.67 24.94
N LEU A 19 4.14 20.79 25.03
CA LEU A 19 3.53 20.14 23.87
C LEU A 19 3.01 21.14 22.84
N ARG A 20 2.35 22.23 23.29
CA ARG A 20 1.88 23.29 22.40
C ARG A 20 3.02 24.03 21.69
N ARG A 21 4.17 24.19 22.35
CA ARG A 21 5.37 24.84 21.79
C ARG A 21 6.10 23.93 20.82
N ARG A 22 6.30 22.65 21.18
CA ARG A 22 7.03 21.66 20.36
C ARG A 22 6.27 21.28 19.09
N LYS A 23 4.94 21.23 19.13
CA LYS A 23 4.11 21.03 17.91
C LYS A 23 4.27 22.12 16.85
N GLN A 24 4.79 23.30 17.19
CA GLN A 24 5.05 24.33 16.19
C GLN A 24 6.31 23.97 15.41
N LYS A 25 6.19 23.83 14.08
CA LYS A 25 7.33 23.57 13.20
C LYS A 25 8.22 24.80 12.98
N ASP A 26 7.69 25.98 13.28
CA ASP A 26 8.39 27.24 13.14
C ASP A 26 8.74 27.85 14.49
N VAL A 27 9.88 28.52 14.53
CA VAL A 27 10.18 29.54 15.54
C VAL A 27 9.55 30.85 15.09
N PHE A 28 8.94 31.58 16.02
CA PHE A 28 8.34 32.88 15.76
C PHE A 28 9.11 33.97 16.48
N LYS A 29 9.24 35.13 15.84
CA LYS A 29 9.65 36.37 16.52
C LYS A 29 8.84 37.55 16.03
N THR A 30 8.81 38.60 16.85
CA THR A 30 8.10 39.84 16.54
C THR A 30 9.11 40.96 16.37
N VAL A 31 9.14 41.55 15.18
CA VAL A 31 10.01 42.67 14.82
C VAL A 31 9.23 43.96 15.06
N GLY A 32 9.68 44.76 16.04
CA GLY A 32 9.09 46.06 16.38
C GLY A 32 9.92 47.26 15.93
N GLY A 33 9.27 48.42 15.81
CA GLY A 33 9.94 49.68 15.48
C GLY A 33 9.04 50.89 15.72
N SER A 34 9.66 52.06 15.86
CA SER A 34 8.96 53.33 16.12
C SER A 34 8.20 53.86 14.90
N THR A 35 8.60 53.48 13.68
CA THR A 35 7.92 53.83 12.43
C THR A 35 7.77 52.63 11.51
N LYS A 36 6.81 52.68 10.58
CA LYS A 36 6.61 51.64 9.57
C LYS A 36 7.86 51.39 8.70
N LYS A 37 8.61 52.46 8.38
CA LYS A 37 9.85 52.37 7.59
C LYS A 37 10.94 51.58 8.32
N ILE A 38 11.10 51.82 9.63
CA ILE A 38 12.06 51.08 10.46
C ILE A 38 11.66 49.62 10.59
N ILE A 39 10.37 49.34 10.78
CA ILE A 39 9.87 47.95 10.83
C ILE A 39 10.16 47.24 9.50
N ALA A 40 9.89 47.88 8.36
CA ALA A 40 10.15 47.29 7.04
C ALA A 40 11.64 47.01 6.82
N GLY A 41 12.53 47.94 7.17
CA GLY A 41 13.98 47.74 7.05
C GLY A 41 14.50 46.60 7.94
N LYS A 42 14.02 46.48 9.18
CA LYS A 42 14.36 45.36 10.05
C LYS A 42 13.82 44.04 9.52
N VAL A 43 12.58 44.00 9.01
CA VAL A 43 12.00 42.79 8.44
C VAL A 43 12.79 42.30 7.24
N ALA A 44 13.27 43.20 6.37
CA ALA A 44 14.10 42.82 5.22
C ALA A 44 15.38 42.09 5.64
N LEU A 45 16.07 42.56 6.68
CA LEU A 45 17.24 41.87 7.25
C LEU A 45 16.89 40.46 7.77
N GLU A 46 15.72 40.32 8.39
CA GLU A 46 15.27 39.00 8.85
C GLU A 46 14.89 38.07 7.70
N GLU A 47 14.35 38.61 6.60
CA GLU A 47 14.07 37.84 5.39
C GLU A 47 15.34 37.30 4.74
N GLU A 48 16.45 38.07 4.77
CA GLU A 48 17.78 37.60 4.35
C GLU A 48 18.29 36.42 5.21
N ASP A 49 17.99 36.43 6.52
CA ASP A 49 18.28 35.33 7.45
C ASP A 49 17.31 34.14 7.34
N GLY A 50 16.46 34.12 6.31
CA GLY A 50 15.53 33.02 6.01
C GLY A 50 14.23 33.04 6.83
N TRP A 51 13.90 34.17 7.47
CA TRP A 51 12.58 34.36 8.09
C TRP A 51 11.54 34.77 7.04
N ARG A 52 10.28 34.41 7.26
CA ARG A 52 9.15 34.83 6.40
C ARG A 52 8.12 35.61 7.18
N VAL A 53 7.56 36.64 6.57
CA VAL A 53 6.47 37.44 7.17
C VAL A 53 5.21 36.59 7.31
N VAL A 54 4.71 36.49 8.54
CA VAL A 54 3.45 35.80 8.87
C VAL A 54 2.31 36.80 9.02
N ARG A 55 2.56 37.92 9.72
CA ARG A 55 1.53 38.92 10.00
C ARG A 55 2.15 40.29 10.20
N ARG A 56 1.61 41.31 9.52
CA ARG A 56 1.95 42.72 9.74
C ARG A 56 0.90 43.38 10.64
N ASN A 57 1.35 44.04 11.70
CA ASN A 57 0.53 44.82 12.63
C ASN A 57 0.91 46.30 12.55
N ALA A 58 0.15 47.17 13.22
CA ALA A 58 0.38 48.61 13.18
C ALA A 58 1.77 49.05 13.67
N LYS A 59 2.32 48.36 14.69
CA LYS A 59 3.61 48.69 15.33
C LYS A 59 4.62 47.54 15.32
N SER A 60 4.32 46.46 14.61
CA SER A 60 5.21 45.29 14.55
C SER A 60 4.91 44.38 13.37
N THR A 61 5.87 43.54 13.00
CA THR A 61 5.68 42.44 12.06
C THR A 61 6.09 41.14 12.71
N ARG A 62 5.21 40.15 12.71
CA ARG A 62 5.51 38.78 13.14
C ARG A 62 6.11 38.01 11.98
N VAL A 63 7.28 37.43 12.20
CA VAL A 63 8.01 36.61 11.24
C VAL A 63 8.22 35.19 11.79
N ALA A 64 8.43 34.22 10.91
CA ALA A 64 8.64 32.82 11.25
C ALA A 64 9.77 32.17 10.45
N LYS A 65 10.50 31.24 11.05
CA LYS A 65 11.54 30.43 10.39
C LYS A 65 11.36 28.97 10.81
N PRO A 66 11.49 27.99 9.89
CA PRO A 66 11.42 26.58 10.26
C PRO A 66 12.48 26.24 11.32
N LYS A 67 12.13 25.40 12.29
CA LYS A 67 13.08 24.83 13.23
C LYS A 67 14.14 23.99 12.49
N PRO A 68 15.37 23.89 13.00
CA PRO A 68 16.33 22.90 12.52
C PRO A 68 15.72 21.50 12.48
N ALA A 69 16.06 20.70 11.48
CA ALA A 69 15.40 19.42 11.27
C ALA A 69 15.64 18.44 12.44
N ASP A 70 16.80 18.50 13.09
CA ASP A 70 17.14 17.72 14.29
C ASP A 70 16.20 18.09 15.45
N GLU A 71 15.97 19.38 15.68
CA GLU A 71 15.00 19.86 16.66
C GLU A 71 13.57 19.42 16.33
N GLN A 72 13.19 19.41 15.06
CA GLN A 72 11.87 18.93 14.65
C GLN A 72 11.67 17.44 14.96
N LEU A 73 12.70 16.61 14.80
CA LEU A 73 12.64 15.19 15.15
C LEU A 73 12.53 14.99 16.67
N GLU A 74 13.35 15.69 17.46
CA GLU A 74 13.26 15.66 18.92
C GLU A 74 11.87 16.09 19.40
N ASP A 75 11.35 17.18 18.85
CA ASP A 75 10.01 17.70 19.16
C ASP A 75 8.90 16.76 18.74
N GLU A 76 9.04 16.07 17.61
CA GLU A 76 8.11 15.04 17.13
C GLU A 76 8.04 13.88 18.13
N VAL A 77 9.19 13.27 18.45
CA VAL A 77 9.29 12.15 19.40
C VAL A 77 8.73 12.56 20.76
N TRP A 78 9.19 13.70 21.28
CA TRP A 78 8.71 14.24 22.56
C TRP A 78 7.19 14.44 22.54
N SER A 79 6.66 14.99 21.44
CA SER A 79 5.22 15.24 21.29
C SER A 79 4.39 13.95 21.22
N ILE A 80 4.90 12.90 20.57
CA ILE A 80 4.25 11.59 20.53
C ILE A 80 4.15 11.03 21.97
N LEU A 81 5.26 11.02 22.69
CA LEU A 81 5.35 10.50 24.05
C LEU A 81 4.47 11.31 25.04
N ALA A 82 4.51 12.63 24.98
CA ALA A 82 3.64 13.47 25.80
C ALA A 82 2.15 13.21 25.53
N GLN A 83 1.75 13.03 24.27
CA GLN A 83 0.36 12.70 23.91
C GLN A 83 -0.05 11.27 24.33
N MET A 84 0.92 10.37 24.49
CA MET A 84 0.73 9.04 25.07
C MET A 84 0.58 9.08 26.60
N GLY A 85 0.74 10.25 27.24
CA GLY A 85 0.48 10.42 28.67
C GLY A 85 1.63 9.95 29.57
N PHE A 86 2.88 9.99 29.10
CA PHE A 86 4.04 9.88 29.99
C PHE A 86 4.02 11.05 31.00
N GLY A 87 4.16 10.74 32.29
CA GLY A 87 3.89 11.68 33.39
C GLY A 87 5.06 12.61 33.72
N GLN A 88 6.28 12.23 33.35
CA GLN A 88 7.48 13.03 33.53
C GLN A 88 8.34 12.98 32.26
N MET A 89 8.79 14.13 31.78
CA MET A 89 9.45 14.30 30.46
C MET A 89 10.68 15.19 30.55
N SER A 90 11.62 15.09 29.60
CA SER A 90 12.74 16.05 29.48
C SER A 90 12.26 17.47 29.14
N LEU A 91 12.86 18.49 29.77
CA LEU A 91 12.64 19.90 29.46
C LEU A 91 13.73 20.43 28.51
N GLY A 92 13.30 21.15 27.47
CA GLY A 92 14.23 21.75 26.49
C GLY A 92 15.05 20.70 25.74
N ARG A 93 16.23 21.10 25.26
CA ARG A 93 17.18 20.25 24.51
C ARG A 93 18.44 19.91 25.30
N GLN A 94 18.54 20.38 26.54
CA GLN A 94 19.73 20.28 27.39
C GLN A 94 19.49 19.33 28.57
N PHE A 95 18.61 18.34 28.39
CA PHE A 95 18.39 17.31 29.40
C PHE A 95 19.63 16.44 29.51
N THR A 96 20.09 16.26 30.75
CA THR A 96 21.29 15.50 31.07
C THR A 96 21.04 14.49 32.16
N ILE A 97 21.78 13.39 32.08
CA ILE A 97 21.87 12.37 33.13
C ILE A 97 23.31 12.33 33.63
N ALA A 98 23.53 12.60 34.91
CA ALA A 98 24.83 12.45 35.55
C ALA A 98 25.12 10.96 35.76
N ALA A 99 26.28 10.49 35.31
CA ALA A 99 26.71 9.11 35.54
C ALA A 99 27.47 9.01 36.87
N GLU A 100 27.17 8.00 37.69
CA GLU A 100 27.71 7.87 39.06
C GLU A 100 29.24 7.72 39.17
N ALA A 101 29.94 7.36 38.08
CA ALA A 101 31.34 6.93 38.13
C ALA A 101 32.39 8.01 37.78
N GLY A 102 32.16 9.28 38.15
CA GLY A 102 33.07 10.39 37.77
C GLY A 102 33.08 10.68 36.26
N LEU A 103 32.10 10.15 35.53
CA LEU A 103 31.88 10.39 34.11
C LEU A 103 31.10 11.69 33.93
N SER A 104 31.40 12.42 32.86
CA SER A 104 30.68 13.64 32.52
C SER A 104 29.18 13.37 32.31
N SER A 105 28.35 14.33 32.72
CA SER A 105 26.91 14.32 32.46
C SER A 105 26.65 14.11 30.98
N ARG A 106 25.72 13.21 30.65
CA ARG A 106 25.38 12.88 29.27
C ARG A 106 24.08 13.55 28.89
N GLN A 107 24.11 14.33 27.81
CA GLN A 107 22.90 14.86 27.19
C GLN A 107 22.14 13.70 26.53
N ILE A 108 20.82 13.68 26.74
CA ILE A 108 19.88 12.75 26.09
C ILE A 108 18.78 13.61 25.47
N ASP A 109 18.46 13.37 24.20
CA ASP A 109 17.55 14.24 23.45
C ASP A 109 16.12 14.21 24.02
N VAL A 110 15.58 13.02 24.26
CA VAL A 110 14.25 12.86 24.87
C VAL A 110 14.27 11.84 25.99
N PHE A 111 13.72 12.24 27.13
CA PHE A 111 13.43 11.38 28.27
C PHE A 111 11.92 11.37 28.53
N ALA A 112 11.36 10.19 28.79
CA ALA A 112 9.95 10.02 29.12
C ALA A 112 9.77 8.89 30.12
N LYS A 113 9.02 9.12 31.21
CA LYS A 113 8.78 8.14 32.28
C LYS A 113 7.29 8.06 32.63
N ASP A 114 6.81 6.83 32.77
CA ASP A 114 5.50 6.51 33.34
C ASP A 114 5.66 5.76 34.67
N ASP A 115 4.61 5.09 35.16
CA ASP A 115 4.65 4.41 36.45
C ASP A 115 5.55 3.16 36.42
N GLU A 116 5.66 2.50 35.26
CA GLU A 116 6.34 1.21 35.13
C GLU A 116 7.67 1.26 34.35
N THR A 117 7.87 2.27 33.51
CA THR A 117 8.93 2.30 32.50
C THR A 117 9.51 3.69 32.28
N ALA A 118 10.74 3.73 31.76
CA ALA A 118 11.41 4.95 31.33
C ALA A 118 12.07 4.72 29.96
N LEU A 119 11.90 5.69 29.06
CA LEU A 119 12.46 5.68 27.72
C LEU A 119 13.52 6.78 27.61
N LEU A 120 14.69 6.40 27.07
CA LEU A 120 15.74 7.31 26.67
C LEU A 120 15.88 7.24 25.16
N VAL A 121 15.61 8.35 24.48
CA VAL A 121 15.62 8.42 23.02
C VAL A 121 16.76 9.30 22.55
N GLU A 122 17.60 8.75 21.68
CA GLU A 122 18.57 9.49 20.87
C GLU A 122 18.01 9.63 19.46
N CYS A 123 18.03 10.85 18.93
CA CYS A 123 17.46 11.21 17.65
C CYS A 123 18.56 11.40 16.61
N THR A 124 18.40 10.81 15.42
CA THR A 124 19.31 11.12 14.31
C THR A 124 18.63 11.04 12.96
N GLN A 125 19.14 11.76 11.98
CA GLN A 125 18.45 11.88 10.69
C GLN A 125 19.41 12.11 9.52
N ARG A 126 18.83 12.18 8.33
CA ARG A 126 19.41 12.71 7.10
C ARG A 126 18.48 13.74 6.45
N ASP A 127 19.02 14.67 5.69
CA ASP A 127 18.22 15.63 4.92
C ASP A 127 17.46 14.94 3.79
N THR A 128 18.10 13.96 3.15
CA THR A 128 17.51 13.12 2.10
C THR A 128 17.50 11.65 2.50
N PRO A 129 16.45 10.88 2.15
CA PRO A 129 16.39 9.45 2.40
C PRO A 129 17.63 8.70 1.89
N GLY A 130 18.22 7.85 2.73
CA GLY A 130 19.31 6.96 2.31
C GLY A 130 20.00 6.25 3.47
N ARG A 131 21.01 5.42 3.17
CA ARG A 131 21.75 4.63 4.17
C ARG A 131 22.60 5.52 5.10
N LYS A 132 22.71 5.16 6.39
CA LYS A 132 23.61 5.80 7.37
C LYS A 132 24.21 4.73 8.27
N ASN A 133 25.51 4.80 8.53
CA ASN A 133 26.16 3.89 9.47
C ASN A 133 25.77 4.27 10.91
N MET A 134 25.17 3.33 11.63
CA MET A 134 24.64 3.54 12.98
C MET A 134 25.53 2.96 14.08
N SER A 135 26.56 2.19 13.72
CA SER A 135 27.40 1.43 14.65
C SER A 135 28.00 2.28 15.78
N ALA A 136 28.51 3.48 15.47
CA ALA A 136 29.09 4.35 16.50
C ALA A 136 28.07 4.81 17.56
N LEU A 137 26.82 5.10 17.15
CA LEU A 137 25.75 5.47 18.07
C LEU A 137 25.33 4.26 18.93
N ILE A 138 25.22 3.09 18.31
CA ILE A 138 24.85 1.85 19.00
C ILE A 138 25.88 1.52 20.09
N GLU A 139 27.18 1.56 19.78
CA GLU A 139 28.25 1.30 20.75
C GLU A 139 28.29 2.34 21.87
N LYS A 140 28.05 3.63 21.55
CA LYS A 140 27.88 4.69 22.56
C LYS A 140 26.75 4.34 23.54
N LEU A 141 25.59 3.91 23.03
CA LEU A 141 24.43 3.56 23.84
C LEU A 141 24.66 2.30 24.71
N LYS A 142 25.38 1.30 24.19
CA LYS A 142 25.79 0.12 24.98
C LYS A 142 26.67 0.55 26.16
N ALA A 143 27.68 1.37 25.90
CA ALA A 143 28.66 1.78 26.91
C ALA A 143 28.04 2.57 28.08
N ILE A 144 27.00 3.37 27.83
CA ILE A 144 26.38 4.21 28.86
C ILE A 144 25.21 3.56 29.60
N ARG A 145 24.79 2.34 29.21
CA ARG A 145 23.58 1.71 29.73
C ARG A 145 23.59 1.53 31.24
N GLU A 146 24.60 0.84 31.77
CA GLU A 146 24.65 0.52 33.20
C GLU A 146 24.81 1.78 34.06
N PRO A 147 25.72 2.73 33.73
CA PRO A 147 25.81 3.99 34.47
C PRO A 147 24.48 4.76 34.52
N ILE A 148 23.75 4.83 33.41
CA ILE A 148 22.45 5.53 33.35
C ILE A 148 21.38 4.80 34.15
N ASN A 149 21.31 3.46 34.04
CA ASN A 149 20.34 2.66 34.79
C ASN A 149 20.52 2.84 36.30
N SER A 150 21.77 2.89 36.77
CA SER A 150 22.09 3.15 38.17
C SER A 150 21.64 4.55 38.61
N SER A 151 21.91 5.58 37.81
CA SER A 151 21.47 6.96 38.10
C SER A 151 19.95 7.09 38.16
N ILE A 152 19.23 6.47 37.23
CA ILE A 152 17.76 6.43 37.23
C ILE A 152 17.23 5.72 38.48
N THR A 153 17.80 4.55 38.80
CA THR A 153 17.39 3.77 39.98
C THR A 153 17.61 4.54 41.28
N LYS A 154 18.72 5.28 41.39
CA LYS A 154 19.01 6.13 42.55
C LYS A 154 18.11 7.35 42.64
N PHE A 155 17.82 7.99 41.51
CA PHE A 155 16.97 9.17 41.46
C PHE A 155 15.55 8.87 41.96
N TYR A 156 14.93 7.78 41.50
CA TYR A 156 13.58 7.39 41.92
C TYR A 156 13.53 6.53 43.19
N GLY A 157 14.67 5.95 43.60
CA GLY A 157 14.80 5.15 44.81
C GLY A 157 14.10 3.79 44.75
N ALA A 158 13.97 3.13 45.90
CA ALA A 158 13.43 1.78 45.99
C ALA A 158 11.91 1.69 45.70
N GLY A 159 11.17 2.78 45.87
CA GLY A 159 9.71 2.83 45.71
C GLY A 159 9.23 2.91 44.26
N SER A 160 10.09 3.32 43.33
CA SER A 160 9.78 3.42 41.90
C SER A 160 10.99 2.98 41.07
N ARG A 161 10.95 1.76 40.53
CA ARG A 161 12.01 1.19 39.69
C ARG A 161 11.51 1.00 38.26
N PRO A 162 11.43 2.08 37.46
CA PRO A 162 10.98 1.96 36.09
C PRO A 162 11.93 1.06 35.30
N LYS A 163 11.38 0.17 34.47
CA LYS A 163 12.19 -0.59 33.52
C LYS A 163 12.67 0.37 32.42
N VAL A 164 13.98 0.49 32.28
CA VAL A 164 14.61 1.42 31.33
C VAL A 164 14.75 0.78 29.95
N LYS A 165 14.45 1.54 28.89
CA LYS A 165 14.73 1.17 27.49
C LYS A 165 15.44 2.31 26.76
N PHE A 166 16.48 1.94 26.04
CA PHE A 166 17.16 2.81 25.08
C PHE A 166 16.49 2.69 23.72
N VAL A 167 16.25 3.83 23.08
CA VAL A 167 15.56 3.95 21.80
C VAL A 167 16.38 4.84 20.88
N VAL A 168 16.51 4.46 19.61
CA VAL A 168 17.03 5.32 18.55
C VAL A 168 15.89 5.70 17.63
N ALA A 169 15.57 6.99 17.58
CA ALA A 169 14.56 7.53 16.68
C ALA A 169 15.23 8.12 15.43
N THR A 170 14.72 7.79 14.25
CA THR A 170 15.32 8.22 12.98
C THR A 170 14.34 8.74 11.95
N ARG A 171 14.81 9.70 11.16
CA ARG A 171 14.15 10.19 9.95
C ARG A 171 15.07 10.11 8.74
N ASN A 172 14.53 9.67 7.61
CA ASN A 172 15.20 9.56 6.32
C ASN A 172 16.44 8.62 6.34
N ILE A 173 16.47 7.65 7.25
CA ILE A 173 17.58 6.69 7.36
C ILE A 173 17.10 5.30 6.95
N SER A 174 17.77 4.73 5.96
CA SER A 174 17.70 3.30 5.65
C SER A 174 18.71 2.57 6.52
N TRP A 175 18.24 1.70 7.39
CA TRP A 175 19.08 0.90 8.29
C TRP A 175 19.69 -0.29 7.56
N SER A 176 20.91 -0.67 7.93
CA SER A 176 21.53 -1.92 7.48
C SER A 176 21.13 -3.08 8.41
N ASP A 177 21.06 -4.30 7.88
CA ASP A 177 20.77 -5.51 8.68
C ASP A 177 21.80 -5.73 9.79
N ALA A 178 23.08 -5.40 9.52
CA ALA A 178 24.14 -5.47 10.51
C ALA A 178 23.87 -4.53 11.69
N ASP A 179 23.45 -3.28 11.43
CA ASP A 179 23.14 -2.33 12.49
C ASP A 179 21.84 -2.69 13.23
N LEU A 180 20.82 -3.20 12.53
CA LEU A 180 19.59 -3.70 13.17
C LEU A 180 19.86 -4.90 14.09
N ALA A 181 20.69 -5.85 13.65
CA ALA A 181 21.11 -6.98 14.46
C ALA A 181 21.87 -6.54 15.71
N LYS A 182 22.79 -5.56 15.56
CA LYS A 182 23.50 -4.96 16.71
C LYS A 182 22.53 -4.28 17.69
N CYS A 183 21.50 -3.58 17.20
CA CYS A 183 20.45 -3.02 18.05
C CYS A 183 19.67 -4.11 18.80
N GLU A 184 19.28 -5.20 18.14
CA GLU A 184 18.56 -6.32 18.78
C GLU A 184 19.40 -7.00 19.87
N GLU A 185 20.66 -7.33 19.57
CA GLU A 185 21.62 -7.86 20.54
C GLU A 185 21.78 -6.90 21.72
N ALA A 186 21.93 -5.61 21.41
CA ALA A 186 22.00 -4.56 22.40
C ALA A 186 20.67 -4.30 23.10
N GLN A 187 19.54 -4.93 22.75
CA GLN A 187 18.22 -4.58 23.29
C GLN A 187 17.85 -3.08 23.15
N ILE A 188 18.35 -2.41 22.12
CA ILE A 188 18.01 -1.03 21.73
C ILE A 188 16.84 -1.10 20.76
N ALA A 189 15.78 -0.35 21.05
CA ALA A 189 14.64 -0.27 20.14
C ALA A 189 14.89 0.78 19.05
N VAL A 190 14.35 0.56 17.85
CA VAL A 190 14.44 1.50 16.73
C VAL A 190 13.06 2.04 16.43
N LEU A 191 12.96 3.36 16.29
CA LEU A 191 11.79 4.08 15.79
C LEU A 191 12.20 4.77 14.47
N ALA A 192 12.06 4.08 13.35
CA ALA A 192 12.34 4.67 12.04
C ALA A 192 11.11 5.42 11.52
N ASP A 193 11.19 5.86 10.26
CA ASP A 193 10.13 6.64 9.61
C ASP A 193 8.73 6.04 9.76
N GLY A 194 8.62 4.73 9.51
CA GLY A 194 7.35 4.02 9.56
C GLY A 194 6.78 3.96 10.98
N GLU A 195 7.62 3.66 11.98
CA GLU A 195 7.21 3.61 13.38
C GLU A 195 6.75 4.98 13.88
N LEU A 196 7.51 6.05 13.57
CA LEU A 196 7.17 7.41 14.01
C LEU A 196 5.86 7.89 13.38
N ASP A 197 5.67 7.63 12.08
CA ASP A 197 4.43 7.97 11.38
C ASP A 197 3.24 7.18 11.97
N TYR A 198 3.44 5.89 12.23
CA TYR A 198 2.46 5.03 12.86
C TYR A 198 2.05 5.54 14.24
N TYR A 199 3.00 5.78 15.16
CA TYR A 199 2.67 6.22 16.52
C TYR A 199 2.08 7.62 16.54
N SER A 200 2.52 8.50 15.64
CA SER A 200 1.92 9.84 15.45
C SER A 200 0.45 9.77 15.05
N MET A 201 0.07 8.80 14.23
CA MET A 201 -1.32 8.58 13.87
C MET A 201 -2.07 7.82 14.98
N LEU A 202 -1.46 6.79 15.57
CA LEU A 202 -2.09 5.95 16.61
C LEU A 202 -2.53 6.78 17.81
N VAL A 203 -1.69 7.73 18.24
CA VAL A 203 -2.01 8.60 19.38
C VAL A 203 -3.18 9.55 19.10
N GLN A 204 -3.45 9.89 17.83
CA GLN A 204 -4.64 10.66 17.48
C GLN A 204 -5.93 9.84 17.65
N HIS A 205 -5.84 8.52 17.48
CA HIS A 205 -6.97 7.60 17.58
C HIS A 205 -7.21 7.08 19.00
N LEU A 206 -6.16 6.59 19.66
CA LEU A 206 -6.24 5.90 20.96
C LEU A 206 -5.80 6.77 22.14
N LYS A 207 -5.25 7.96 21.87
CA LYS A 207 -4.84 8.91 22.91
C LYS A 207 -3.80 8.28 23.83
N THR A 208 -3.94 8.44 25.14
CA THR A 208 -3.02 7.87 26.13
C THR A 208 -2.93 6.35 26.07
N ALA A 209 -3.98 5.65 25.60
CA ALA A 209 -3.94 4.20 25.44
C ALA A 209 -2.95 3.73 24.35
N ALA A 210 -2.56 4.60 23.41
CA ALA A 210 -1.53 4.28 22.41
C ALA A 210 -0.17 3.94 23.06
N ARG A 211 0.06 4.41 24.30
CA ARG A 211 1.26 4.11 25.09
C ARG A 211 1.49 2.60 25.22
N TYR A 212 0.46 1.83 25.51
CA TYR A 212 0.60 0.40 25.79
C TYR A 212 1.01 -0.39 24.54
N GLN A 213 0.55 0.03 23.36
CA GLN A 213 0.99 -0.53 22.08
C GLN A 213 2.47 -0.23 21.82
N MET A 214 2.90 1.01 22.06
CA MET A 214 4.31 1.37 21.92
C MET A 214 5.18 0.61 22.93
N LEU A 215 4.79 0.55 24.21
CA LEU A 215 5.54 -0.18 25.24
C LEU A 215 5.56 -1.69 24.96
N ALA A 216 4.50 -2.25 24.40
CA ALA A 216 4.50 -3.63 23.92
C ALA A 216 5.51 -3.88 22.80
N HIS A 217 5.76 -2.89 21.92
CA HIS A 217 6.82 -2.96 20.92
C HIS A 217 8.20 -2.85 21.57
N MET A 218 8.41 -1.84 22.41
CA MET A 218 9.70 -1.55 23.06
C MET A 218 10.18 -2.68 23.99
N PHE A 219 9.26 -3.28 24.75
CA PHE A 219 9.55 -4.29 25.77
C PHE A 219 9.06 -5.69 25.37
N ALA A 220 8.94 -5.96 24.06
CA ALA A 220 8.47 -7.25 23.57
C ALA A 220 9.22 -8.43 24.23
N GLY A 221 8.48 -9.39 24.78
CA GLY A 221 9.02 -10.56 25.47
C GLY A 221 9.62 -10.30 26.86
N GLN A 222 9.72 -9.05 27.32
CA GLN A 222 10.29 -8.70 28.61
C GLN A 222 9.23 -8.64 29.70
N LYS A 223 9.53 -9.19 30.89
CA LYS A 223 8.71 -9.04 32.09
C LYS A 223 8.93 -7.67 32.72
N ILE A 224 7.84 -7.02 33.09
CA ILE A 224 7.81 -5.71 33.75
C ILE A 224 7.19 -5.91 35.13
N SER A 225 7.98 -5.75 36.18
CA SER A 225 7.54 -6.04 37.56
C SER A 225 6.29 -5.25 37.96
N GLY A 226 6.18 -3.98 37.54
CA GLY A 226 5.02 -3.12 37.82
C GLY A 226 3.69 -3.59 37.21
N LEU A 227 3.74 -4.50 36.22
CA LEU A 227 2.56 -5.10 35.59
C LEU A 227 2.06 -6.37 36.31
N SER A 228 2.79 -6.87 37.30
CA SER A 228 2.38 -8.06 38.05
C SER A 228 1.08 -7.77 38.81
N ARG A 229 0.02 -8.53 38.50
CA ARG A 229 -1.31 -8.37 39.10
C ARG A 229 -1.91 -9.72 39.42
N LYS A 230 -2.67 -9.76 40.52
CA LYS A 230 -3.47 -10.92 40.92
C LYS A 230 -4.93 -10.52 40.94
N VAL A 231 -5.79 -11.40 40.44
CA VAL A 231 -7.24 -11.23 40.44
C VAL A 231 -7.90 -12.45 41.04
N VAL A 232 -9.01 -12.25 41.76
CA VAL A 232 -9.88 -13.35 42.16
C VAL A 232 -10.61 -13.83 40.91
N ALA A 233 -10.54 -15.12 40.62
CA ALA A 233 -11.09 -15.70 39.41
C ALA A 233 -11.75 -17.05 39.68
N THR A 234 -12.80 -17.33 38.89
CA THR A 234 -13.36 -18.68 38.76
C THR A 234 -12.82 -19.31 37.48
N ARG A 235 -12.29 -20.53 37.57
CA ARG A 235 -11.88 -21.34 36.43
C ARG A 235 -12.98 -22.36 36.13
N GLY A 236 -13.42 -22.41 34.88
CA GLY A 236 -14.34 -23.41 34.37
C GLY A 236 -13.83 -24.03 33.07
N ARG A 237 -14.64 -24.92 32.47
CA ARG A 237 -14.33 -25.58 31.20
C ARG A 237 -15.43 -25.31 30.18
N MET A 238 -15.06 -24.91 28.97
CA MET A 238 -15.97 -24.71 27.84
C MET A 238 -15.50 -25.63 26.70
N GLY A 239 -16.20 -26.74 26.49
CA GLY A 239 -15.73 -27.80 25.61
C GLY A 239 -14.42 -28.42 26.12
N LYS A 240 -13.33 -28.29 25.35
CA LYS A 240 -11.99 -28.79 25.72
C LYS A 240 -11.09 -27.74 26.37
N ASP A 241 -11.50 -26.47 26.35
CA ASP A 241 -10.66 -25.37 26.79
C ASP A 241 -11.03 -24.92 28.21
N ASN A 242 -10.00 -24.63 29.01
CA ASN A 242 -10.20 -23.93 30.27
C ASN A 242 -10.43 -22.44 29.98
N PHE A 243 -11.34 -21.83 30.75
CA PHE A 243 -11.52 -20.38 30.76
C PHE A 243 -11.56 -19.88 32.20
N TYR A 244 -11.26 -18.59 32.37
CA TYR A 244 -11.26 -17.90 33.64
C TYR A 244 -12.22 -16.72 33.57
N THR A 245 -13.01 -16.51 34.61
CA THR A 245 -13.85 -15.31 34.77
C THR A 245 -13.40 -14.52 35.97
N PHE A 246 -13.16 -13.22 35.79
CA PHE A 246 -12.72 -12.33 36.87
C PHE A 246 -13.19 -10.89 36.65
N LEU A 247 -13.11 -10.08 37.71
CA LEU A 247 -13.32 -8.64 37.67
C LEU A 247 -11.96 -7.92 37.68
N ILE A 248 -11.81 -6.90 36.85
CA ILE A 248 -10.59 -6.09 36.79
C ILE A 248 -10.93 -4.63 36.48
N ARG A 249 -10.08 -3.70 36.92
CA ARG A 249 -10.19 -2.31 36.49
C ARG A 249 -9.81 -2.17 35.01
N PRO A 250 -10.53 -1.37 34.20
CA PRO A 250 -10.21 -1.17 32.79
C PRO A 250 -8.77 -0.72 32.54
N ASP A 251 -8.22 0.15 33.38
CA ASP A 251 -6.86 0.68 33.23
C ASP A 251 -5.77 -0.34 33.56
N GLU A 252 -6.04 -1.28 34.45
CA GLU A 252 -5.13 -2.40 34.71
C GLU A 252 -5.16 -3.41 33.55
N LEU A 253 -6.34 -3.70 32.99
CA LEU A 253 -6.44 -4.58 31.83
C LEU A 253 -5.78 -3.96 30.58
N LEU A 254 -6.00 -2.67 30.33
CA LEU A 254 -5.41 -1.95 29.19
C LEU A 254 -3.88 -2.03 29.15
N LYS A 255 -3.21 -2.07 30.30
CA LYS A 255 -1.74 -2.18 30.38
C LYS A 255 -1.21 -3.45 29.72
N ILE A 256 -1.98 -4.54 29.73
CA ILE A 256 -1.56 -5.81 29.17
C ILE A 256 -2.31 -6.17 27.89
N ALA A 257 -3.34 -5.41 27.51
CA ALA A 257 -4.25 -5.74 26.44
C ALA A 257 -3.86 -5.21 25.05
N TYR A 258 -4.30 -5.90 23.99
CA TYR A 258 -4.08 -5.49 22.60
C TYR A 258 -5.19 -5.99 21.65
N VAL A 259 -5.40 -5.33 20.51
CA VAL A 259 -6.52 -5.62 19.58
C VAL A 259 -6.08 -6.30 18.27
N GLY A 260 -4.87 -6.05 17.77
CA GLY A 260 -4.33 -6.71 16.57
C GLY A 260 -3.72 -8.09 16.83
N HIS A 261 -3.33 -8.83 15.79
CA HIS A 261 -2.64 -10.11 15.93
C HIS A 261 -1.12 -9.94 15.82
N LYS A 262 -0.45 -9.93 16.99
CA LYS A 262 1.00 -9.71 17.06
C LYS A 262 1.82 -10.99 16.92
N ALA A 263 1.65 -11.71 15.81
CA ALA A 263 2.54 -12.83 15.46
C ALA A 263 3.91 -12.34 14.93
N SER A 264 3.98 -11.11 14.41
CA SER A 264 5.23 -10.48 13.98
C SER A 264 5.67 -9.32 14.87
N ARG A 265 6.99 -9.08 14.84
CA ARG A 265 7.66 -7.95 15.52
C ARG A 265 7.43 -6.60 14.82
N ASP A 266 6.66 -6.62 13.76
CA ASP A 266 6.42 -5.53 12.84
C ASP A 266 5.33 -4.60 13.38
N VAL A 267 5.46 -3.30 13.11
CA VAL A 267 4.38 -2.34 13.36
C VAL A 267 3.15 -2.74 12.56
N GLU A 268 2.07 -3.07 13.27
CA GLU A 268 0.76 -3.38 12.69
C GLU A 268 0.29 -2.21 11.83
N ASN A 269 -0.37 -2.50 10.70
CA ASN A 269 -0.92 -1.46 9.85
C ASN A 269 -1.95 -0.64 10.64
N LEU A 270 -1.80 0.69 10.62
CA LEU A 270 -2.73 1.60 11.27
C LEU A 270 -4.17 1.41 10.76
N ASP A 271 -4.33 1.02 9.50
CA ASP A 271 -5.63 0.71 8.91
C ASP A 271 -6.31 -0.46 9.64
N THR A 272 -5.56 -1.46 10.08
CA THR A 272 -6.06 -2.58 10.91
C THR A 272 -6.63 -2.06 12.22
N TYR A 273 -5.90 -1.19 12.92
CA TYR A 273 -6.39 -0.54 14.14
C TYR A 273 -7.61 0.34 13.89
N GLN A 274 -7.63 1.17 12.85
CA GLN A 274 -8.78 2.04 12.55
C GLN A 274 -10.04 1.24 12.21
N ARG A 275 -9.89 0.11 11.51
CA ARG A 275 -11.00 -0.80 11.21
C ARG A 275 -11.49 -1.51 12.47
N MET A 276 -10.59 -1.95 13.34
CA MET A 276 -10.93 -2.59 14.60
C MET A 276 -11.52 -1.60 15.62
N LEU A 277 -10.95 -0.40 15.75
CA LEU A 277 -11.29 0.62 16.73
C LEU A 277 -11.74 1.91 16.04
N GLN A 278 -13.07 2.05 15.86
CA GLN A 278 -13.65 3.21 15.19
C GLN A 278 -13.65 4.43 16.13
N PRO A 279 -12.97 5.55 15.78
CA PRO A 279 -12.86 6.70 16.67
C PRO A 279 -14.21 7.33 17.05
N ARG A 280 -15.17 7.35 16.12
CA ARG A 280 -16.53 7.84 16.37
C ARG A 280 -17.28 6.96 17.38
N ARG A 281 -17.04 5.64 17.39
CA ARG A 281 -17.64 4.71 18.35
C ARG A 281 -17.01 4.88 19.73
N LEU A 282 -15.68 5.02 19.80
CA LEU A 282 -14.96 5.29 21.05
C LEU A 282 -15.46 6.56 21.74
N LYS A 283 -15.60 7.67 21.00
CA LYS A 283 -16.13 8.93 21.56
C LYS A 283 -17.56 8.79 22.11
N ARG A 284 -18.44 8.09 21.40
CA ARG A 284 -19.82 7.84 21.86
C ARG A 284 -19.86 6.97 23.12
N ILE A 285 -19.03 5.92 23.17
CA ILE A 285 -18.92 5.06 24.35
C ILE A 285 -18.36 5.85 25.54
N ALA A 286 -17.34 6.66 25.33
CA ALA A 286 -16.77 7.52 26.37
C ALA A 286 -17.81 8.49 26.94
N GLN A 287 -18.60 9.11 26.07
CA GLN A 287 -19.72 9.97 26.48
C GLN A 287 -20.75 9.19 27.31
N TYR A 288 -21.20 8.03 26.82
CA TYR A 288 -22.15 7.17 27.54
C TYR A 288 -21.63 6.77 28.94
N ILE A 289 -20.34 6.43 29.07
CA ILE A 289 -19.70 6.11 30.35
C ILE A 289 -19.72 7.33 31.28
N ASN A 290 -19.34 8.50 30.79
CA ASN A 290 -19.31 9.74 31.57
C ASN A 290 -20.71 10.23 31.98
N GLU A 291 -21.75 9.84 31.26
CA GLU A 291 -23.17 10.08 31.61
C GLU A 291 -23.72 9.05 32.62
N GLY A 292 -22.88 8.14 33.14
CA GLY A 292 -23.25 7.11 34.12
C GLY A 292 -23.71 5.78 33.52
N GLY A 293 -23.57 5.62 32.21
CA GLY A 293 -23.88 4.39 31.48
C GLY A 293 -22.98 3.22 31.87
N LYS A 294 -23.53 2.01 31.86
CA LYS A 294 -22.83 0.77 32.29
C LYS A 294 -22.85 -0.29 31.19
N PHE A 295 -21.81 -1.11 31.13
CA PHE A 295 -21.72 -2.29 30.25
C PHE A 295 -21.68 -3.58 31.08
N PRO A 296 -22.77 -4.37 31.12
CA PRO A 296 -22.82 -5.57 31.95
C PRO A 296 -22.14 -6.79 31.31
N THR A 297 -21.78 -6.73 30.03
CA THR A 297 -21.25 -7.87 29.28
C THR A 297 -19.74 -8.04 29.45
N ASN A 298 -19.25 -9.28 29.35
CA ASN A 298 -17.83 -9.58 29.52
C ASN A 298 -16.97 -8.96 28.42
N ILE A 299 -15.74 -8.55 28.76
CA ILE A 299 -14.66 -8.43 27.76
C ILE A 299 -14.08 -9.82 27.55
N VAL A 300 -14.00 -10.28 26.31
CA VAL A 300 -13.48 -11.61 25.98
C VAL A 300 -12.03 -11.46 25.56
N ILE A 301 -11.11 -12.15 26.24
CA ILE A 301 -9.68 -12.09 25.97
C ILE A 301 -9.04 -13.48 25.83
N ASN A 302 -7.89 -13.54 25.17
CA ASN A 302 -6.97 -14.67 25.27
C ASN A 302 -5.67 -14.23 25.94
N LEU A 303 -5.33 -14.87 27.07
CA LEU A 303 -4.09 -14.64 27.78
C LEU A 303 -2.97 -15.49 27.16
N LYS A 304 -1.92 -14.80 26.70
CA LYS A 304 -0.72 -15.40 26.12
C LYS A 304 0.35 -15.52 27.20
N THR A 305 0.79 -16.75 27.45
CA THR A 305 1.94 -17.05 28.31
C THR A 305 3.01 -17.79 27.53
N THR A 306 4.24 -17.83 28.06
CA THR A 306 5.25 -18.71 27.49
C THR A 306 4.85 -20.16 27.75
N ARG A 307 4.82 -21.00 26.71
CA ARG A 307 4.38 -22.42 26.78
C ARG A 307 5.01 -23.23 27.92
N ARG A 308 6.17 -22.81 28.43
CA ARG A 308 6.91 -23.50 29.50
C ARG A 308 6.33 -23.28 30.91
N SER A 309 5.58 -22.21 31.18
CA SER A 309 5.13 -21.90 32.55
C SER A 309 3.61 -21.89 32.75
N GLY A 310 2.80 -21.85 31.68
CA GLY A 310 1.34 -21.72 31.77
C GLY A 310 0.89 -20.47 32.55
N LEU A 311 -0.42 -20.31 32.74
CA LEU A 311 -0.98 -19.39 33.72
C LEU A 311 -0.87 -19.99 35.13
N LYS A 312 -0.53 -19.14 36.10
CA LYS A 312 -0.50 -19.54 37.51
C LYS A 312 -1.87 -19.24 38.14
N PHE A 313 -2.56 -20.30 38.53
CA PHE A 313 -3.84 -20.24 39.23
C PHE A 313 -3.75 -20.95 40.59
N GLU A 314 -3.82 -20.19 41.67
CA GLU A 314 -3.80 -20.69 43.04
C GLU A 314 -5.24 -21.06 43.43
N VAL A 315 -5.57 -22.35 43.42
CA VAL A 315 -6.91 -22.84 43.78
C VAL A 315 -7.14 -22.65 45.28
N HIS A 316 -8.27 -22.03 45.63
CA HIS A 316 -8.78 -21.95 46.99
C HIS A 316 -9.84 -23.01 47.24
N ASP A 317 -10.86 -23.08 46.39
CA ASP A 317 -12.00 -24.00 46.51
C ASP A 317 -12.34 -24.64 45.16
N THR A 318 -12.98 -25.81 45.20
CA THR A 318 -13.46 -26.52 44.00
C THR A 318 -14.93 -26.89 44.17
N PHE A 319 -15.73 -26.60 43.15
CA PHE A 319 -17.18 -26.84 43.10
C PHE A 319 -17.49 -27.64 41.83
N GLY A 320 -17.42 -28.96 41.90
CA GLY A 320 -17.57 -29.82 40.72
C GLY A 320 -16.47 -29.58 39.69
N ASP A 321 -16.84 -29.21 38.47
CA ASP A 321 -15.92 -28.88 37.37
C ASP A 321 -15.37 -27.44 37.43
N GLU A 322 -15.82 -26.65 38.42
CA GLU A 322 -15.41 -25.26 38.62
C GLU A 322 -14.42 -25.14 39.78
N ALA A 323 -13.49 -24.18 39.70
CA ALA A 323 -12.55 -23.89 40.77
C ALA A 323 -12.48 -22.38 41.03
N LEU A 324 -12.59 -21.98 42.29
CA LEU A 324 -12.37 -20.61 42.75
C LEU A 324 -10.91 -20.46 43.19
N GLY A 325 -10.26 -19.36 42.81
CA GLY A 325 -8.86 -19.15 43.12
C GLY A 325 -8.35 -17.75 42.82
N VAL A 326 -7.03 -17.59 42.95
CA VAL A 326 -6.31 -16.38 42.58
C VAL A 326 -5.53 -16.62 41.29
N LEU A 327 -5.89 -15.89 40.23
CA LEU A 327 -5.19 -15.91 38.95
C LEU A 327 -4.10 -14.84 38.92
N HIS A 328 -2.89 -15.24 38.55
CA HIS A 328 -1.75 -14.33 38.35
C HIS A 328 -1.69 -13.95 36.88
N LEU A 329 -1.92 -12.67 36.59
CA LEU A 329 -1.90 -12.15 35.22
C LEU A 329 -0.46 -12.03 34.70
N PRO A 330 -0.22 -12.23 33.39
CA PRO A 330 1.12 -12.11 32.84
C PRO A 330 1.66 -10.69 32.96
N ALA A 331 2.88 -10.56 33.49
CA ALA A 331 3.54 -9.26 33.72
C ALA A 331 4.25 -8.73 32.45
N ASN A 332 3.64 -8.92 31.29
CA ASN A 332 4.18 -8.53 29.98
C ASN A 332 3.15 -7.64 29.27
N TYR A 333 3.62 -6.57 28.64
CA TYR A 333 2.81 -5.80 27.69
C TYR A 333 2.33 -6.71 26.55
N ALA A 334 1.12 -6.44 26.02
CA ALA A 334 0.48 -7.24 24.96
C ALA A 334 0.41 -8.76 25.25
N SER A 335 0.03 -9.12 26.47
CA SER A 335 -0.20 -10.51 26.89
C SER A 335 -1.69 -10.88 26.93
N ALA A 336 -2.61 -9.94 26.76
CA ALA A 336 -4.04 -10.18 26.71
C ALA A 336 -4.62 -9.73 25.36
N TRP A 337 -4.85 -10.67 24.43
CA TRP A 337 -5.49 -10.34 23.17
C TRP A 337 -6.99 -10.13 23.37
N ILE A 338 -7.55 -9.05 22.86
CA ILE A 338 -8.97 -8.74 22.98
C ILE A 338 -9.72 -9.36 21.80
N ILE A 339 -10.52 -10.38 22.09
CA ILE A 339 -11.36 -11.07 21.10
C ILE A 339 -12.68 -10.31 20.90
N ASP A 340 -13.26 -9.80 22.00
CA ASP A 340 -14.44 -8.94 21.97
C ASP A 340 -14.42 -7.90 23.07
N GLY A 341 -15.12 -6.79 22.84
CA GLY A 341 -15.23 -5.69 23.79
C GLY A 341 -14.15 -4.62 23.64
N GLN A 342 -13.39 -4.65 22.54
CA GLN A 342 -12.33 -3.68 22.24
C GLN A 342 -12.81 -2.22 22.33
N HIS A 343 -13.92 -1.84 21.70
CA HIS A 343 -14.42 -0.45 21.80
C HIS A 343 -14.86 -0.07 23.22
N ARG A 344 -15.30 -1.05 24.02
CA ARG A 344 -15.72 -0.81 25.41
C ARG A 344 -14.51 -0.56 26.29
N LEU A 345 -13.50 -1.44 26.23
CA LEU A 345 -12.27 -1.29 26.99
C LEU A 345 -11.53 0.01 26.65
N TYR A 346 -11.31 0.29 25.36
CA TYR A 346 -10.69 1.56 24.93
C TYR A 346 -11.61 2.77 25.17
N GLY A 347 -12.93 2.58 25.22
CA GLY A 347 -13.89 3.62 25.60
C GLY A 347 -13.65 4.16 27.01
N TYR A 348 -13.27 3.31 27.97
CA TYR A 348 -12.89 3.76 29.33
C TYR A 348 -11.63 4.63 29.34
N ALA A 349 -10.64 4.34 28.48
CA ALA A 349 -9.46 5.20 28.36
C ALA A 349 -9.83 6.61 27.88
N HIS A 350 -10.73 6.70 26.88
CA HIS A 350 -11.25 7.98 26.39
C HIS A 350 -12.12 8.71 27.42
N ALA A 351 -12.95 7.98 28.18
CA ALA A 351 -13.80 8.54 29.22
C ALA A 351 -12.98 9.26 30.30
N ARG A 352 -11.88 8.62 30.74
CA ARG A 352 -10.92 9.19 31.71
C ARG A 352 -10.26 10.46 31.20
N GLU A 353 -9.75 10.46 29.97
CA GLU A 353 -9.11 11.65 29.38
C GLU A 353 -10.07 12.85 29.31
N ALA A 354 -11.38 12.60 29.14
CA ALA A 354 -12.40 13.65 29.15
C ALA A 354 -12.77 14.16 30.55
N GLY A 355 -12.10 13.70 31.61
CA GLY A 355 -12.26 14.19 32.99
C GLY A 355 -13.49 13.68 33.75
N GLY A 356 -14.36 12.90 33.11
CA GLY A 356 -15.60 12.40 33.73
C GLY A 356 -15.41 11.19 34.65
N TYR A 357 -14.22 10.56 34.65
CA TYR A 357 -14.04 9.20 35.17
C TYR A 357 -12.72 8.97 35.94
N GLU A 358 -12.07 10.02 36.45
CA GLU A 358 -10.73 9.90 37.07
C GLU A 358 -10.72 9.20 38.43
N THR A 359 -11.81 9.25 39.20
CA THR A 359 -11.91 8.70 40.56
C THR A 359 -12.73 7.41 40.66
N ASP A 360 -13.28 6.92 39.54
CA ASP A 360 -14.14 5.75 39.51
C ASP A 360 -13.32 4.45 39.73
N ARG A 361 -13.80 3.59 40.62
CA ARG A 361 -13.23 2.26 40.93
C ARG A 361 -13.93 1.13 40.16
N THR A 362 -14.59 1.46 39.06
CA THR A 362 -15.34 0.51 38.24
C THR A 362 -14.47 -0.67 37.84
N THR A 363 -15.04 -1.85 38.03
CA THR A 363 -14.48 -3.10 37.53
C THR A 363 -15.39 -3.63 36.44
N ILE A 364 -14.77 -4.27 35.45
CA ILE A 364 -15.46 -4.88 34.33
C ILE A 364 -15.29 -6.40 34.41
N PRO A 365 -16.32 -7.16 34.02
CA PRO A 365 -16.20 -8.60 33.95
C PRO A 365 -15.40 -9.01 32.72
N VAL A 366 -14.53 -10.00 32.89
CA VAL A 366 -13.65 -10.54 31.86
C VAL A 366 -13.84 -12.04 31.78
N LEU A 367 -13.93 -12.56 30.55
CA LEU A 367 -13.80 -13.98 30.25
C LEU A 367 -12.48 -14.17 29.50
N ALA A 368 -11.55 -14.91 30.11
CA ALA A 368 -10.21 -15.11 29.59
C ALA A 368 -9.98 -16.58 29.23
N TYR A 369 -9.59 -16.83 27.98
CA TYR A 369 -8.99 -18.09 27.59
C TYR A 369 -7.48 -18.07 27.85
N GLU A 370 -6.87 -19.26 27.84
CA GLU A 370 -5.43 -19.43 27.96
C GLU A 370 -4.85 -20.02 26.67
N ASN A 371 -3.89 -19.31 26.07
CA ASN A 371 -3.09 -19.81 24.95
C ASN A 371 -3.89 -20.49 23.83
N LEU A 372 -5.08 -19.97 23.49
CA LEU A 372 -5.81 -20.46 22.32
C LEU A 372 -4.91 -20.46 21.08
N PRO A 373 -4.96 -21.54 20.26
CA PRO A 373 -4.34 -21.56 18.95
C PRO A 373 -4.87 -20.43 18.07
N ALA A 374 -3.97 -19.88 17.25
CA ALA A 374 -4.20 -18.81 16.30
C ALA A 374 -5.50 -18.98 15.46
N GLU A 375 -5.70 -20.17 14.89
CA GLU A 375 -6.90 -20.47 14.09
C GLU A 375 -8.21 -20.35 14.91
N ARG A 376 -8.22 -20.91 16.13
CA ARG A 376 -9.40 -20.87 17.02
C ARG A 376 -9.67 -19.47 17.53
N GLU A 377 -8.61 -18.72 17.83
CA GLU A 377 -8.66 -17.31 18.15
C GLU A 377 -9.39 -16.49 17.06
N MET A 378 -8.99 -16.68 15.80
CA MET A 378 -9.60 -15.99 14.66
C MET A 378 -11.05 -16.40 14.45
N ASN A 379 -11.34 -17.70 14.47
CA ASN A 379 -12.71 -18.19 14.31
C ASN A 379 -13.63 -17.62 15.39
N LEU A 380 -13.16 -17.56 16.65
CA LEU A 380 -13.92 -16.95 17.74
C LEU A 380 -14.13 -15.43 17.52
N PHE A 381 -13.11 -14.71 17.04
CA PHE A 381 -13.24 -13.29 16.68
C PHE A 381 -14.27 -13.08 15.56
N ILE A 382 -14.22 -13.89 14.51
CA ILE A 382 -15.16 -13.85 13.38
C ILE A 382 -16.56 -14.20 13.85
N ASP A 383 -16.74 -15.27 14.61
CA ASP A 383 -18.06 -15.74 15.06
C ASP A 383 -18.76 -14.72 15.96
N ILE A 384 -18.00 -14.06 16.84
CA ILE A 384 -18.54 -13.02 17.73
C ILE A 384 -18.88 -11.75 16.94
N ASN A 385 -18.00 -11.29 16.05
CA ASN A 385 -18.18 -10.02 15.35
C ASN A 385 -19.11 -10.11 14.13
N SER A 386 -19.09 -11.21 13.37
CA SER A 386 -19.84 -11.37 12.10
C SER A 386 -21.36 -11.34 12.28
N LYS A 387 -21.88 -11.75 13.44
CA LYS A 387 -23.30 -11.69 13.77
C LYS A 387 -23.80 -10.28 14.12
N GLN A 388 -22.90 -9.34 14.43
CA GLN A 388 -23.26 -7.98 14.86
C GLN A 388 -22.88 -6.90 13.82
N VAL A 389 -21.75 -7.04 13.09
CA VAL A 389 -21.35 -6.21 11.93
C VAL A 389 -20.42 -7.01 11.01
N LYS A 390 -20.71 -7.08 9.70
CA LYS A 390 -19.91 -7.84 8.72
C LYS A 390 -18.46 -7.31 8.65
N VAL A 391 -17.48 -8.14 9.02
CA VAL A 391 -16.04 -7.85 8.89
C VAL A 391 -15.66 -7.73 7.41
N SER A 392 -14.84 -6.76 7.03
CA SER A 392 -14.45 -6.58 5.62
C SER A 392 -13.49 -7.69 5.17
N GLN A 393 -13.65 -8.16 3.92
CA GLN A 393 -12.78 -9.20 3.33
C GLN A 393 -11.30 -8.81 3.35
N GLY A 394 -10.97 -7.53 3.14
CA GLY A 394 -9.60 -7.04 3.22
C GLY A 394 -8.98 -7.13 4.63
N LEU A 395 -9.77 -6.90 5.69
CA LEU A 395 -9.29 -7.08 7.08
C LEU A 395 -9.05 -8.55 7.39
N LEU A 396 -9.91 -9.45 6.89
CA LEU A 396 -9.71 -10.88 7.05
C LEU A 396 -8.41 -11.33 6.38
N VAL A 397 -8.14 -10.91 5.14
CA VAL A 397 -6.89 -11.25 4.43
C VAL A 397 -5.64 -10.73 5.15
N GLU A 398 -5.70 -9.51 5.67
CA GLU A 398 -4.59 -8.91 6.43
C GLU A 398 -4.34 -9.63 7.75
N LEU A 399 -5.40 -9.88 8.51
CA LEU A 399 -5.32 -10.65 9.75
C LEU A 399 -4.86 -12.08 9.50
N TYR A 400 -5.32 -12.72 8.43
CA TYR A 400 -4.88 -14.03 7.99
C TYR A 400 -3.38 -14.00 7.67
N SER A 401 -2.91 -13.00 6.90
CA SER A 401 -1.49 -12.84 6.60
C SER A 401 -0.63 -12.68 7.86
N ASP A 402 -1.13 -12.02 8.91
CA ASP A 402 -0.41 -11.90 10.16
C ASP A 402 -0.47 -13.19 10.98
N LEU A 403 -1.64 -13.81 11.05
CA LEU A 403 -1.89 -15.04 11.79
C LEU A 403 -1.01 -16.19 11.29
N HIS A 404 -0.93 -16.32 9.98
CA HIS A 404 -0.20 -17.39 9.31
C HIS A 404 1.28 -17.05 9.07
N TRP A 405 1.77 -15.93 9.61
CA TRP A 405 3.20 -15.64 9.60
C TRP A 405 3.96 -16.74 10.35
N LYS A 406 4.84 -17.45 9.64
CA LYS A 406 5.54 -18.62 10.18
C LYS A 406 4.57 -19.70 10.68
N SER A 407 3.43 -19.87 10.00
CA SER A 407 2.53 -21.02 10.21
C SER A 407 3.32 -22.33 10.10
N SER A 408 2.87 -23.36 10.81
CA SER A 408 3.36 -24.73 10.60
C SER A 408 2.95 -25.29 9.24
N ASP A 409 1.92 -24.71 8.61
CA ASP A 409 1.55 -24.98 7.23
C ASP A 409 2.40 -24.10 6.27
N PRO A 410 3.25 -24.71 5.42
CA PRO A 410 4.11 -23.98 4.49
C PRO A 410 3.33 -23.16 3.45
N GLU A 411 2.14 -23.59 3.03
CA GLU A 411 1.32 -22.87 2.06
C GLU A 411 0.79 -21.57 2.67
N GLU A 412 0.22 -21.65 3.87
CA GLU A 412 -0.29 -20.47 4.58
C GLU A 412 0.83 -19.47 4.88
N ALA A 413 1.99 -19.96 5.33
CA ALA A 413 3.15 -19.13 5.62
C ALA A 413 3.71 -18.46 4.35
N PHE A 414 3.70 -19.16 3.21
CA PHE A 414 4.12 -18.60 1.94
C PHE A 414 3.15 -17.52 1.42
N GLN A 415 1.84 -17.72 1.55
CA GLN A 415 0.85 -16.70 1.18
C GLN A 415 0.95 -15.44 2.07
N ALA A 416 1.26 -15.62 3.35
CA ALA A 416 1.57 -14.53 4.27
C ALA A 416 2.81 -13.73 3.82
N LEU A 417 3.87 -14.41 3.38
CA LEU A 417 5.08 -13.77 2.83
C LEU A 417 4.77 -12.86 1.63
N LEU A 418 4.04 -13.36 0.63
CA LEU A 418 3.68 -12.57 -0.55
C LEU A 418 2.85 -11.33 -0.18
N SER A 419 1.90 -11.50 0.74
CA SER A 419 1.00 -10.42 1.20
C SER A 419 1.76 -9.33 1.94
N ARG A 420 2.78 -9.71 2.74
CA ARG A 420 3.64 -8.78 3.46
C ARG A 420 4.60 -8.01 2.58
N ILE A 421 5.20 -8.65 1.57
CA ILE A 421 6.01 -7.95 0.56
C ILE A 421 5.17 -6.85 -0.09
N ALA A 422 3.97 -7.18 -0.57
CA ALA A 422 3.07 -6.20 -1.19
C ALA A 422 2.70 -5.05 -0.24
N SER A 423 2.41 -5.35 1.03
CA SER A 423 2.10 -4.33 2.05
C SER A 423 3.29 -3.40 2.31
N ARG A 424 4.49 -3.96 2.50
CA ARG A 424 5.72 -3.22 2.83
C ARG A 424 6.17 -2.33 1.67
N LEU A 425 6.08 -2.79 0.43
CA LEU A 425 6.37 -1.98 -0.76
C LEU A 425 5.48 -0.72 -0.83
N ASN A 426 4.24 -0.76 -0.35
CA ASN A 426 3.38 0.42 -0.30
C ASN A 426 3.70 1.37 0.87
N ALA A 427 4.20 0.82 1.98
CA ALA A 427 4.40 1.56 3.23
C ALA A 427 5.80 2.20 3.37
N LEU A 428 6.83 1.58 2.80
CA LEU A 428 8.21 2.07 2.90
C LEU A 428 8.45 3.30 2.01
N LYS A 429 8.85 4.43 2.60
CA LYS A 429 9.15 5.68 1.86
C LYS A 429 10.27 5.53 0.81
N THR A 430 11.18 4.60 1.04
CA THR A 430 12.27 4.26 0.11
C THR A 430 11.79 3.42 -1.07
N SER A 431 10.62 2.79 -0.98
CA SER A 431 10.10 1.97 -2.07
C SER A 431 9.54 2.85 -3.21
N PRO A 432 9.82 2.51 -4.49
CA PRO A 432 9.19 3.17 -5.65
C PRO A 432 7.66 3.08 -5.68
N LEU A 433 7.10 2.13 -4.92
CA LEU A 433 5.65 1.89 -4.80
C LEU A 433 5.03 2.59 -3.58
N HIS A 434 5.78 3.41 -2.86
CA HIS A 434 5.28 4.16 -1.70
C HIS A 434 4.01 4.96 -2.04
N ASP A 435 2.93 4.69 -1.30
CA ASP A 435 1.61 5.33 -1.46
C ASP A 435 0.97 5.20 -2.86
N ARG A 436 1.40 4.20 -3.66
CA ARG A 436 0.85 3.92 -5.00
C ARG A 436 -0.35 2.99 -4.99
N MET A 437 -0.60 2.26 -3.89
CA MET A 437 -1.69 1.29 -3.81
C MET A 437 -2.98 1.90 -3.24
N VAL A 438 -4.12 1.50 -3.79
CA VAL A 438 -5.45 1.85 -3.28
C VAL A 438 -5.68 1.05 -1.99
N VAL A 439 -5.43 1.71 -0.87
CA VAL A 439 -5.72 1.21 0.48
C VAL A 439 -6.98 1.87 1.06
N THR A 440 -7.51 1.32 2.14
CA THR A 440 -8.76 1.82 2.74
C THR A 440 -8.61 3.28 3.18
N GLY A 441 -9.62 4.10 2.93
CA GLY A 441 -9.60 5.53 3.30
C GLY A 441 -8.84 6.43 2.32
N LYS A 442 -8.08 5.89 1.37
CA LYS A 442 -7.42 6.66 0.31
C LYS A 442 -8.18 6.54 -1.02
N LYS A 443 -8.37 7.67 -1.71
CA LYS A 443 -9.03 7.70 -3.04
C LYS A 443 -8.08 7.20 -4.12
N LYS A 444 -8.62 6.46 -5.09
CA LYS A 444 -7.94 6.11 -6.34
C LYS A 444 -7.58 7.39 -7.11
N SER A 445 -6.39 7.43 -7.70
CA SER A 445 -5.95 8.46 -8.64
C SER A 445 -5.04 7.84 -9.69
N ASN A 446 -4.62 8.63 -10.70
CA ASN A 446 -3.69 8.14 -11.71
C ASN A 446 -2.36 7.68 -11.09
N PHE A 447 -1.90 8.39 -10.06
CA PHE A 447 -0.73 8.03 -9.27
C PHE A 447 -0.99 6.83 -8.35
N ARG A 448 -2.15 6.80 -7.67
CA ARG A 448 -2.57 5.73 -6.75
C ARG A 448 -3.52 4.76 -7.45
N CYS A 449 -2.96 3.97 -8.36
CA CYS A 449 -3.71 3.06 -9.24
C CYS A 449 -3.43 1.57 -8.99
N LEU A 450 -2.48 1.24 -8.12
CA LEU A 450 -2.09 -0.15 -7.82
C LEU A 450 -3.02 -0.78 -6.78
N THR A 451 -2.99 -2.11 -6.65
CA THR A 451 -3.67 -2.83 -5.56
C THR A 451 -2.74 -3.84 -4.92
N GLN A 452 -2.86 -4.03 -3.61
CA GLN A 452 -2.05 -5.00 -2.86
C GLN A 452 -2.24 -6.43 -3.42
N THR A 453 -3.47 -6.78 -3.80
CA THR A 453 -3.81 -8.06 -4.44
C THR A 453 -3.05 -8.25 -5.75
N SER A 454 -3.01 -7.25 -6.63
CA SER A 454 -2.31 -7.37 -7.91
C SER A 454 -0.80 -7.60 -7.73
N ILE A 455 -0.18 -6.95 -6.73
CA ILE A 455 1.24 -7.12 -6.44
C ILE A 455 1.50 -8.51 -5.84
N ARG A 456 0.73 -8.90 -4.82
CA ARG A 456 0.81 -10.25 -4.21
C ARG A 456 0.65 -11.35 -5.26
N ASP A 457 -0.43 -11.28 -6.04
CA ASP A 457 -0.73 -12.28 -7.06
C ASP A 457 0.31 -12.26 -8.18
N GLY A 458 0.85 -11.08 -8.53
CA GLY A 458 1.95 -10.94 -9.46
C GLY A 458 3.21 -11.69 -9.01
N LEU A 459 3.63 -11.49 -7.75
CA LEU A 459 4.78 -12.19 -7.17
C LEU A 459 4.59 -13.71 -7.17
N GLY A 460 3.36 -14.17 -6.86
CA GLY A 460 3.01 -15.59 -6.84
C GLY A 460 2.96 -16.22 -8.24
N VAL A 461 2.28 -15.57 -9.20
CA VAL A 461 2.15 -16.06 -10.58
C VAL A 461 3.49 -16.08 -11.31
N ALA A 462 4.33 -15.06 -11.12
CA ALA A 462 5.69 -15.03 -11.66
C ALA A 462 6.67 -15.91 -10.86
N LYS A 463 6.24 -16.51 -9.74
CA LYS A 463 7.05 -17.43 -8.92
C LYS A 463 8.37 -16.80 -8.46
N LEU A 464 8.35 -15.51 -8.13
CA LEU A 464 9.56 -14.76 -7.78
C LEU A 464 10.12 -15.13 -6.41
N MET A 465 9.25 -15.42 -5.45
CA MET A 465 9.64 -15.88 -4.11
C MET A 465 9.74 -17.41 -3.98
N GLY A 466 9.31 -18.14 -5.01
CA GLY A 466 9.36 -19.60 -5.02
C GLY A 466 8.08 -20.25 -5.50
N THR A 467 8.03 -21.58 -5.36
CA THR A 467 6.86 -22.40 -5.64
C THR A 467 6.61 -23.41 -4.54
N LEU A 468 5.33 -23.71 -4.29
CA LEU A 468 4.94 -24.82 -3.43
C LEU A 468 4.96 -26.12 -4.24
N SER A 469 5.71 -27.10 -3.77
CA SER A 469 5.78 -28.44 -4.37
C SER A 469 5.83 -29.49 -3.27
N LYS A 470 4.87 -30.42 -3.28
CA LYS A 470 4.77 -31.53 -2.32
C LYS A 470 4.89 -31.10 -0.84
N GLY A 471 4.29 -29.96 -0.48
CA GLY A 471 4.34 -29.42 0.88
C GLY A 471 5.67 -28.75 1.27
N ALA A 472 6.58 -28.53 0.33
CA ALA A 472 7.81 -27.76 0.54
C ALA A 472 7.84 -26.53 -0.37
N ILE A 473 8.49 -25.46 0.12
CA ILE A 473 8.74 -24.25 -0.66
C ILE A 473 10.07 -24.43 -1.39
N LEU A 474 10.04 -24.44 -2.72
CA LEU A 474 11.23 -24.33 -3.56
C LEU A 474 11.59 -22.85 -3.70
N PRO A 475 12.84 -22.44 -3.38
CA PRO A 475 13.31 -21.06 -3.53
C PRO A 475 13.03 -20.46 -4.90
N GLY A 476 12.67 -19.18 -4.92
CA GLY A 476 12.55 -18.37 -6.14
C GLY A 476 13.74 -17.44 -6.30
N PRO A 477 13.91 -16.80 -7.45
CA PRO A 477 15.08 -15.97 -7.72
C PRO A 477 15.24 -14.80 -6.73
N LEU A 478 14.14 -14.30 -6.15
CA LEU A 478 14.17 -13.18 -5.19
C LEU A 478 14.14 -13.65 -3.73
N SER A 479 14.26 -14.95 -3.49
CA SER A 479 14.31 -15.56 -2.16
C SER A 479 15.76 -15.85 -1.74
N THR A 480 15.97 -16.27 -0.49
CA THR A 480 17.25 -16.82 -0.03
C THR A 480 17.30 -18.32 -0.35
N SER A 481 18.47 -18.94 -0.16
CA SER A 481 18.64 -20.41 -0.23
C SER A 481 17.92 -21.16 0.91
N ALA A 482 17.42 -20.44 1.92
CA ALA A 482 16.70 -20.99 3.07
C ALA A 482 15.21 -20.60 2.99
N PRO A 483 14.35 -21.38 2.32
CA PRO A 483 12.97 -20.98 2.01
C PRO A 483 12.07 -20.84 3.24
N ASN A 484 12.44 -21.47 4.37
CA ASN A 484 11.71 -21.38 5.64
C ASN A 484 12.15 -20.18 6.50
N GLU A 485 13.19 -19.44 6.12
CA GLU A 485 13.62 -18.22 6.80
C GLU A 485 12.78 -17.02 6.34
N PHE A 486 11.50 -17.00 6.71
CA PHE A 486 10.52 -16.03 6.20
C PHE A 486 10.93 -14.55 6.39
N ASP A 487 11.62 -14.21 7.48
CA ASP A 487 12.11 -12.83 7.69
C ASP A 487 13.20 -12.44 6.68
N ALA A 488 14.15 -13.34 6.41
CA ALA A 488 15.22 -13.10 5.44
C ALA A 488 14.67 -13.04 4.00
N ASN A 489 13.73 -13.91 3.67
CA ASN A 489 13.04 -13.91 2.38
C ASN A 489 12.19 -12.65 2.19
N LEU A 490 11.51 -12.17 3.23
CA LEU A 490 10.74 -10.91 3.18
C LEU A 490 11.66 -9.72 2.88
N ARG A 491 12.82 -9.64 3.54
CA ARG A 491 13.80 -8.56 3.32
C ARG A 491 14.36 -8.60 1.91
N LYS A 492 14.97 -9.71 1.49
CA LYS A 492 15.55 -9.83 0.14
C LYS A 492 14.50 -9.57 -0.95
N GLY A 493 13.28 -10.09 -0.78
CA GLY A 493 12.18 -9.84 -1.71
C GLY A 493 11.80 -8.35 -1.81
N ILE A 494 11.74 -7.63 -0.69
CA ILE A 494 11.46 -6.18 -0.67
C ILE A 494 12.60 -5.39 -1.32
N ASP A 495 13.85 -5.71 -0.96
CA ASP A 495 15.04 -4.99 -1.42
C ASP A 495 15.20 -5.13 -2.92
N VAL A 496 15.24 -6.37 -3.45
CA VAL A 496 15.42 -6.60 -4.88
C VAL A 496 14.27 -6.03 -5.70
N VAL A 497 13.01 -6.22 -5.27
CA VAL A 497 11.88 -5.62 -5.99
C VAL A 497 11.95 -4.09 -5.94
N SER A 498 12.27 -3.49 -4.80
CA SER A 498 12.36 -2.03 -4.70
C SER A 498 13.48 -1.49 -5.57
N ASP A 499 14.65 -2.10 -5.55
CA ASP A 499 15.82 -1.64 -6.30
C ASP A 499 15.62 -1.83 -7.81
N CYS A 500 15.07 -2.96 -8.26
CA CYS A 500 14.72 -3.13 -9.68
C CYS A 500 13.71 -2.09 -10.16
N LEU A 501 12.67 -1.79 -9.38
CA LEU A 501 11.68 -0.77 -9.73
C LEU A 501 12.25 0.66 -9.61
N GLU A 502 13.25 0.87 -8.77
CA GLU A 502 13.94 2.15 -8.59
C GLU A 502 14.77 2.53 -9.83
N LEU A 503 15.34 1.54 -10.53
CA LEU A 503 15.98 1.74 -11.84
C LEU A 503 15.01 2.43 -12.82
N PHE A 504 13.80 1.88 -12.96
CA PHE A 504 12.77 2.47 -13.82
C PHE A 504 12.30 3.83 -13.30
N ARG A 505 12.10 4.00 -11.98
CA ARG A 505 11.63 5.28 -11.43
C ARG A 505 12.62 6.40 -11.65
N THR A 506 13.92 6.13 -11.49
CA THR A 506 14.98 7.13 -11.58
C THR A 506 15.16 7.60 -13.03
N GLU A 507 15.24 6.66 -13.96
CA GLU A 507 15.47 6.95 -15.38
C GLU A 507 14.20 7.41 -16.12
N LEU A 508 13.00 7.03 -15.65
CA LEU A 508 11.72 7.31 -16.30
C LEU A 508 10.73 8.04 -15.36
N LEU A 509 11.22 9.03 -14.60
CA LEU A 509 10.46 9.67 -13.52
C LEU A 509 9.08 10.20 -13.95
N ALA A 510 8.99 10.83 -15.14
CA ALA A 510 7.73 11.35 -15.66
C ALA A 510 6.73 10.21 -15.94
N HIS A 511 7.15 9.19 -16.70
CA HIS A 511 6.35 8.00 -16.99
C HIS A 511 5.91 7.26 -15.73
N TRP A 512 6.83 7.10 -14.78
CA TRP A 512 6.56 6.46 -13.49
C TRP A 512 5.55 7.24 -12.66
N ARG A 513 5.62 8.57 -12.64
CA ARG A 513 4.66 9.44 -11.93
C ARG A 513 3.26 9.42 -12.57
N THR A 514 3.17 9.29 -13.89
CA THR A 514 1.88 9.28 -14.63
C THR A 514 0.97 8.11 -14.22
N GLY A 515 1.53 6.95 -13.89
CA GLY A 515 0.77 5.78 -13.43
C GLY A 515 -0.26 5.30 -14.47
N ASP A 516 -1.55 5.17 -14.08
CA ASP A 516 -2.62 4.75 -15.01
C ASP A 516 -3.18 5.91 -15.89
N GLY A 517 -2.62 7.12 -15.78
CA GLY A 517 -2.95 8.27 -16.64
C GLY A 517 -2.46 8.11 -18.10
N PRO A 518 -2.88 9.00 -19.03
CA PRO A 518 -2.47 8.95 -20.43
C PRO A 518 -0.94 8.97 -20.58
N GLY A 519 -0.38 8.02 -21.33
CA GLY A 519 1.06 7.92 -21.57
C GLY A 519 1.87 7.22 -20.47
N GLY A 520 1.27 6.76 -19.37
CA GLY A 520 1.95 5.92 -18.36
C GLY A 520 1.75 4.42 -18.61
N TYR A 521 2.58 3.53 -18.09
CA TYR A 521 2.31 2.08 -18.16
C TYR A 521 3.06 1.25 -17.10
N LEU A 522 4.38 1.44 -16.98
CA LEU A 522 5.23 0.56 -16.17
C LEU A 522 4.83 0.54 -14.69
N CYS A 523 4.36 1.67 -14.14
CA CYS A 523 3.81 1.77 -12.78
C CYS A 523 2.27 1.60 -12.76
N THR A 524 1.77 0.49 -13.32
CA THR A 524 0.35 0.09 -13.26
C THR A 524 0.24 -1.37 -12.83
N ASN A 525 -0.96 -1.84 -12.43
CA ASN A 525 -1.14 -3.25 -12.03
C ASN A 525 -0.66 -4.24 -13.11
N ASN A 526 -0.96 -3.96 -14.38
CA ASN A 526 -0.54 -4.80 -15.49
C ASN A 526 0.96 -4.64 -15.78
N GLY A 527 1.46 -3.41 -15.83
CA GLY A 527 2.88 -3.13 -16.08
C GLY A 527 3.80 -3.78 -15.05
N ILE A 528 3.49 -3.66 -13.76
CA ILE A 528 4.30 -4.26 -12.69
C ILE A 528 4.25 -5.79 -12.76
N ARG A 529 3.08 -6.38 -13.04
CA ARG A 529 2.98 -7.84 -13.20
C ARG A 529 3.72 -8.35 -14.43
N ALA A 530 3.69 -7.60 -15.54
CA ALA A 530 4.49 -7.91 -16.72
C ALA A 530 5.99 -7.83 -16.40
N LEU A 531 6.43 -6.79 -15.69
CA LEU A 531 7.82 -6.67 -15.21
C LEU A 531 8.23 -7.82 -14.28
N PHE A 532 7.33 -8.31 -13.42
CA PHE A 532 7.62 -9.50 -12.59
C PHE A 532 7.87 -10.76 -13.43
N HIS A 533 7.13 -10.94 -14.52
CA HIS A 533 7.40 -12.00 -15.48
C HIS A 533 8.75 -11.82 -16.17
N VAL A 534 9.07 -10.59 -16.63
CA VAL A 534 10.38 -10.29 -17.21
C VAL A 534 11.51 -10.60 -16.24
N ILE A 535 11.41 -10.16 -14.97
CA ILE A 535 12.41 -10.42 -13.94
C ILE A 535 12.59 -11.93 -13.71
N ARG A 536 11.49 -12.69 -13.71
CA ARG A 536 11.55 -14.16 -13.60
C ARG A 536 12.32 -14.78 -14.76
N ASP A 537 12.03 -14.34 -15.97
CA ASP A 537 12.63 -14.90 -17.20
C ASP A 537 14.10 -14.48 -17.36
N VAL A 538 14.46 -13.26 -16.95
CA VAL A 538 15.85 -12.81 -16.84
C VAL A 538 16.62 -13.67 -15.83
N ALA A 539 16.03 -13.94 -14.65
CA ALA A 539 16.66 -14.79 -13.66
C ALA A 539 16.88 -16.23 -14.17
N GLU A 540 15.93 -16.77 -14.93
CA GLU A 540 16.04 -18.08 -15.55
C GLU A 540 17.15 -18.13 -16.62
N HIS A 541 17.27 -17.07 -17.42
CA HIS A 541 18.35 -16.91 -18.39
C HIS A 541 19.72 -16.79 -17.72
N ILE A 542 19.86 -15.96 -16.68
CA ILE A 542 21.10 -15.84 -15.90
C ILE A 542 21.50 -17.19 -15.30
N ARG A 543 20.54 -17.96 -14.79
CA ARG A 543 20.81 -19.31 -14.29
C ARG A 543 21.35 -20.23 -15.39
N HIS A 544 20.77 -20.16 -16.59
CA HIS A 544 21.24 -20.94 -17.73
C HIS A 544 22.66 -20.55 -18.17
N ASP A 545 22.98 -19.26 -18.15
CA ASP A 545 24.27 -18.74 -18.61
C ASP A 545 25.38 -18.91 -17.57
N THR A 546 25.09 -18.71 -16.29
CA THR A 546 26.08 -18.75 -15.19
C THR A 546 26.14 -20.10 -14.47
N GLY A 547 25.09 -20.93 -14.59
CA GLY A 547 24.94 -22.18 -13.85
C GLY A 547 24.53 -22.01 -12.38
N ALA A 548 24.23 -20.79 -11.91
CA ALA A 548 23.85 -20.52 -10.53
C ALA A 548 22.50 -19.79 -10.43
N ASP A 549 21.67 -20.19 -9.48
CA ASP A 549 20.40 -19.51 -9.19
C ASP A 549 20.62 -18.21 -8.40
N LEU A 550 19.81 -17.19 -8.68
CA LEU A 550 19.88 -15.91 -7.96
C LEU A 550 19.53 -16.01 -6.46
N TYR A 551 18.89 -17.10 -6.01
CA TYR A 551 18.63 -17.28 -4.58
C TYR A 551 19.91 -17.48 -3.74
N VAL A 552 21.04 -17.84 -4.35
CA VAL A 552 22.34 -17.92 -3.65
C VAL A 552 23.08 -16.59 -3.58
N ARG A 553 22.61 -15.57 -4.29
CA ARG A 553 23.16 -14.20 -4.31
C ARG A 553 22.59 -13.36 -3.18
N THR A 554 23.31 -12.32 -2.78
CA THR A 554 22.79 -11.23 -1.95
C THR A 554 21.78 -10.38 -2.74
N ALA A 555 21.03 -9.50 -2.06
CA ALA A 555 20.09 -8.61 -2.73
C ALA A 555 20.83 -7.70 -3.73
N GLU A 556 21.95 -7.10 -3.32
CA GLU A 556 22.78 -6.23 -4.14
C GLU A 556 23.31 -6.95 -5.40
N GLU A 557 23.90 -8.14 -5.24
CA GLU A 557 24.39 -8.94 -6.38
C GLU A 557 23.25 -9.34 -7.32
N THR A 558 22.09 -9.71 -6.77
CA THR A 558 20.91 -10.07 -7.58
C THR A 558 20.48 -8.91 -8.47
N VAL A 559 20.44 -7.69 -7.92
CA VAL A 559 20.09 -6.48 -8.68
C VAL A 559 21.15 -6.17 -9.73
N GLU A 560 22.44 -6.27 -9.37
CA GLU A 560 23.56 -6.05 -10.29
C GLU A 560 23.48 -6.98 -11.52
N GLU A 561 23.19 -8.27 -11.33
CA GLU A 561 23.08 -9.24 -12.42
C GLU A 561 21.83 -9.02 -13.30
N ILE A 562 20.72 -8.56 -12.74
CA ILE A 562 19.46 -8.31 -13.49
C ILE A 562 19.50 -6.97 -14.25
N THR A 563 20.22 -5.97 -13.72
CA THR A 563 20.22 -4.58 -14.23
C THR A 563 20.51 -4.46 -15.74
N PRO A 564 21.50 -5.14 -16.33
CA PRO A 564 21.81 -5.02 -17.75
C PRO A 564 20.62 -5.33 -18.67
N TYR A 565 19.77 -6.28 -18.29
CA TYR A 565 18.60 -6.68 -19.07
C TYR A 565 17.46 -5.68 -18.94
N LEU A 566 17.21 -5.19 -17.73
CA LEU A 566 16.18 -4.17 -17.49
C LEU A 566 16.53 -2.83 -18.15
N GLN A 567 17.83 -2.55 -18.33
CA GLN A 567 18.29 -1.34 -19.00
C GLN A 567 17.79 -1.24 -20.45
N PHE A 568 17.70 -2.35 -21.19
CA PHE A 568 17.16 -2.35 -22.55
C PHE A 568 15.69 -1.89 -22.60
N ILE A 569 14.89 -2.27 -21.60
CA ILE A 569 13.51 -1.82 -21.47
C ILE A 569 13.48 -0.32 -21.13
N ILE A 570 14.33 0.12 -20.19
CA ILE A 570 14.43 1.52 -19.81
C ILE A 570 14.76 2.40 -21.02
N ASP A 571 15.75 1.99 -21.82
CA ASP A 571 16.21 2.75 -22.97
C ASP A 571 15.15 2.87 -24.07
N TYR A 572 14.33 1.82 -24.27
CA TYR A 572 13.15 1.93 -25.14
C TYR A 572 12.14 2.96 -24.62
N PHE A 573 11.78 2.90 -23.33
CA PHE A 573 10.78 3.83 -22.77
C PHE A 573 11.27 5.27 -22.65
N LYS A 574 12.58 5.55 -22.77
CA LYS A 574 13.11 6.93 -22.86
C LYS A 574 12.69 7.63 -24.16
N THR A 575 12.50 6.87 -25.24
CA THR A 575 12.17 7.40 -26.57
C THR A 575 10.77 6.99 -27.06
N ALA A 576 10.09 6.10 -26.34
CA ALA A 576 8.75 5.62 -26.67
C ALA A 576 7.73 6.77 -26.77
N THR A 577 6.93 6.73 -27.83
CA THR A 577 5.81 7.66 -28.03
C THR A 577 4.61 7.30 -27.16
N PRO A 578 3.64 8.21 -26.92
CA PRO A 578 2.40 7.87 -26.23
C PRO A 578 1.64 6.70 -26.86
N GLN A 579 1.76 6.51 -28.18
CA GLN A 579 1.15 5.42 -28.95
C GLN A 579 1.84 4.08 -28.65
N ASP A 580 3.17 4.06 -28.60
CA ASP A 580 3.95 2.88 -28.20
C ASP A 580 3.55 2.41 -26.80
N VAL A 581 3.48 3.34 -25.85
CA VAL A 581 3.02 3.05 -24.48
C VAL A 581 1.56 2.55 -24.48
N GLN A 582 0.71 3.10 -25.34
CA GLN A 582 -0.68 2.70 -25.46
C GLN A 582 -0.83 1.29 -26.07
N ALA A 583 0.10 0.84 -26.92
CA ALA A 583 0.09 -0.50 -27.49
C ALA A 583 0.12 -1.57 -26.38
N PHE A 584 1.00 -1.40 -25.39
CA PHE A 584 1.04 -2.28 -24.22
C PHE A 584 -0.30 -2.30 -23.45
N ARG A 585 -0.96 -1.15 -23.29
CA ARG A 585 -2.26 -1.08 -22.59
C ARG A 585 -3.40 -1.77 -23.34
N ARG A 586 -3.39 -1.75 -24.67
CA ARG A 586 -4.49 -2.26 -25.51
C ARG A 586 -4.61 -3.77 -25.54
N VAL A 587 -3.54 -4.50 -25.19
CA VAL A 587 -3.53 -5.98 -25.11
C VAL A 587 -4.62 -6.50 -24.16
N GLY A 588 -4.94 -5.76 -23.10
CA GLY A 588 -5.99 -6.09 -22.15
C GLY A 588 -5.48 -6.28 -20.72
N SER A 589 -6.32 -6.90 -19.88
CA SER A 589 -6.08 -7.08 -18.44
C SER A 589 -6.29 -8.50 -17.94
N SER A 590 -6.49 -9.48 -18.82
CA SER A 590 -6.53 -10.89 -18.44
C SER A 590 -5.13 -11.41 -18.09
N LEU A 591 -5.04 -12.56 -17.43
CA LEU A 591 -3.73 -13.18 -17.12
C LEU A 591 -2.92 -13.45 -18.40
N THR A 592 -3.58 -13.91 -19.45
CA THR A 592 -2.98 -14.10 -20.78
C THR A 592 -2.48 -12.79 -21.37
N ALA A 593 -3.27 -11.71 -21.26
CA ALA A 593 -2.86 -10.39 -21.75
C ALA A 593 -1.64 -9.84 -20.99
N VAL A 594 -1.54 -10.07 -19.69
CA VAL A 594 -0.37 -9.69 -18.88
C VAL A 594 0.88 -10.45 -19.30
N ARG A 595 0.75 -11.73 -19.66
CA ARG A 595 1.89 -12.50 -20.21
C ARG A 595 2.28 -12.01 -21.61
N GLN A 596 1.34 -11.71 -22.49
CA GLN A 596 1.62 -11.09 -23.80
C GLN A 596 2.31 -9.73 -23.67
N GLN A 597 1.87 -8.92 -22.70
CA GLN A 597 2.53 -7.68 -22.32
C GLN A 597 3.97 -7.90 -21.85
N SER A 598 4.26 -8.98 -21.11
CA SER A 598 5.64 -9.33 -20.73
C SER A 598 6.45 -9.75 -21.94
N PHE A 599 5.89 -10.57 -22.85
CA PHE A 599 6.57 -10.92 -24.11
C PHE A 599 6.92 -9.69 -24.95
N GLY A 600 6.05 -8.66 -24.98
CA GLY A 600 6.37 -7.39 -25.63
C GLY A 600 7.57 -6.67 -25.00
N LEU A 601 7.76 -6.76 -23.69
CA LEU A 601 8.94 -6.22 -23.00
C LEU A 601 10.18 -7.10 -23.19
N GLU A 602 10.00 -8.42 -23.15
CA GLU A 602 11.05 -9.42 -23.37
C GLU A 602 11.59 -9.38 -24.81
N ALA A 603 10.76 -9.03 -25.79
CA ALA A 603 11.19 -8.80 -27.16
C ALA A 603 12.23 -7.68 -27.28
N LEU A 604 12.11 -6.61 -26.46
CA LEU A 604 13.09 -5.51 -26.41
C LEU A 604 14.45 -5.99 -25.90
N ILE A 605 14.44 -6.94 -24.96
CA ILE A 605 15.66 -7.59 -24.47
C ILE A 605 16.23 -8.50 -25.56
N HIS A 606 15.39 -9.33 -26.19
CA HIS A 606 15.80 -10.26 -27.23
C HIS A 606 16.45 -9.57 -28.45
N GLU A 607 15.93 -8.42 -28.88
CA GLU A 607 16.47 -7.64 -29.99
C GLU A 607 17.93 -7.22 -29.73
N ARG A 608 18.24 -6.85 -28.48
CA ARG A 608 19.60 -6.43 -28.07
C ARG A 608 20.47 -7.59 -27.62
N ASN A 609 19.85 -8.67 -27.15
CA ASN A 609 20.51 -9.89 -26.70
C ASN A 609 19.80 -11.14 -27.25
N PRO A 610 20.16 -11.62 -28.45
CA PRO A 610 19.47 -12.74 -29.10
C PRO A 610 19.58 -14.10 -28.38
N SER A 611 20.47 -14.26 -27.38
CA SER A 611 20.52 -15.46 -26.54
C SER A 611 19.40 -15.49 -25.49
N PHE A 612 18.83 -14.32 -25.16
CA PHE A 612 17.68 -14.23 -24.27
C PHE A 612 16.42 -14.75 -24.98
N ARG A 613 16.06 -16.01 -24.70
CA ARG A 613 14.94 -16.72 -25.37
C ARG A 613 14.04 -17.40 -24.34
N PRO A 614 13.27 -16.65 -23.54
CA PRO A 614 12.34 -17.24 -22.59
C PRO A 614 11.26 -18.06 -23.30
N SER A 615 10.74 -19.06 -22.58
CA SER A 615 9.71 -19.97 -23.11
C SER A 615 8.45 -19.21 -23.49
N GLY A 616 7.97 -19.41 -24.73
CA GLY A 616 6.80 -18.77 -25.29
C GLY A 616 7.07 -17.47 -26.07
N LEU A 617 8.28 -16.89 -25.98
CA LEU A 617 8.59 -15.62 -26.65
C LEU A 617 8.67 -15.79 -28.17
N ILE A 618 9.32 -16.85 -28.65
CA ILE A 618 9.47 -17.08 -30.09
C ILE A 618 8.10 -17.36 -30.72
N GLU A 619 7.28 -18.20 -30.11
CA GLU A 619 5.92 -18.48 -30.59
C GLU A 619 5.06 -17.20 -30.58
N TYR A 620 5.24 -16.32 -29.58
CA TYR A 620 4.58 -15.02 -29.55
C TYR A 620 5.02 -14.11 -30.69
N LEU A 621 6.33 -14.03 -30.99
CA LEU A 621 6.86 -13.23 -32.10
C LEU A 621 6.36 -13.76 -33.45
N GLU A 622 6.38 -15.08 -33.63
CA GLU A 622 5.92 -15.77 -34.85
C GLU A 622 4.39 -15.65 -35.07
N SER A 623 3.60 -15.49 -34.00
CA SER A 623 2.15 -15.30 -34.11
C SER A 623 1.71 -13.97 -34.76
N ARG A 624 2.65 -13.04 -34.98
CA ARG A 624 2.41 -11.72 -35.57
C ARG A 624 2.71 -11.77 -37.07
N ASP A 625 1.70 -11.59 -37.91
CA ASP A 625 1.82 -11.70 -39.37
C ASP A 625 1.96 -10.32 -40.03
N GLU A 626 3.21 -9.86 -40.17
CA GLU A 626 3.53 -8.54 -40.74
C GLU A 626 3.10 -8.44 -42.21
N ALA A 627 3.40 -9.48 -43.00
CA ALA A 627 3.02 -9.55 -44.41
C ALA A 627 1.50 -9.66 -44.61
N GLY A 628 0.81 -10.44 -43.78
CA GLY A 628 -0.64 -10.54 -43.79
C GLY A 628 -1.35 -9.27 -43.32
N THR A 629 -0.72 -8.47 -42.47
CA THR A 629 -1.26 -7.18 -42.03
C THR A 629 -1.38 -6.18 -43.18
N GLU A 630 -0.38 -6.12 -44.06
CA GLU A 630 -0.42 -5.27 -45.26
C GLU A 630 -1.54 -5.70 -46.22
N GLN A 631 -1.68 -7.01 -46.46
CA GLN A 631 -2.76 -7.55 -47.29
C GLN A 631 -4.14 -7.32 -46.66
N ALA A 632 -4.26 -7.47 -45.35
CA ALA A 632 -5.49 -7.21 -44.62
C ALA A 632 -5.89 -5.73 -44.67
N ALA A 633 -4.92 -4.79 -44.61
CA ALA A 633 -5.18 -3.36 -44.73
C ALA A 633 -5.82 -2.99 -46.08
N ALA A 634 -5.32 -3.58 -47.17
CA ALA A 634 -5.91 -3.42 -48.51
C ALA A 634 -7.34 -3.97 -48.58
N ARG A 635 -7.57 -5.17 -48.03
CA ARG A 635 -8.90 -5.81 -47.98
C ARG A 635 -9.91 -5.03 -47.14
N VAL A 636 -9.50 -4.52 -45.97
CA VAL A 636 -10.35 -3.67 -45.11
C VAL A 636 -10.80 -2.42 -45.87
N THR A 637 -9.89 -1.79 -46.61
CA THR A 637 -10.20 -0.60 -47.43
C THR A 637 -11.21 -0.94 -48.53
N ARG A 638 -11.03 -2.09 -49.21
CA ARG A 638 -11.96 -2.58 -50.24
C ARG A 638 -13.33 -2.91 -49.67
N ILE A 639 -13.41 -3.60 -48.54
CA ILE A 639 -14.68 -3.88 -47.83
C ILE A 639 -15.39 -2.58 -47.48
N HIS A 640 -14.66 -1.60 -46.90
CA HIS A 640 -15.27 -0.33 -46.49
C HIS A 640 -15.84 0.43 -47.68
N ARG A 641 -15.07 0.54 -48.78
CA ARG A 641 -15.54 1.20 -50.01
C ARG A 641 -16.78 0.51 -50.58
N ARG A 642 -16.77 -0.82 -50.63
CA ARG A 642 -17.89 -1.62 -51.16
C ARG A 642 -19.15 -1.50 -50.30
N LEU A 643 -18.99 -1.51 -48.99
CA LEU A 643 -20.09 -1.30 -48.05
C LEU A 643 -20.67 0.12 -48.20
N PHE A 644 -19.83 1.15 -48.35
CA PHE A 644 -20.27 2.51 -48.63
C PHE A 644 -21.11 2.58 -49.92
N SER A 645 -20.55 2.14 -51.05
CA SER A 645 -21.24 2.20 -52.35
C SER A 645 -22.56 1.44 -52.32
N PHE A 646 -22.58 0.22 -51.77
CA PHE A 646 -23.79 -0.60 -51.69
C PHE A 646 -24.87 0.02 -50.82
N VAL A 647 -24.53 0.46 -49.60
CA VAL A 647 -25.51 1.03 -48.67
C VAL A 647 -26.09 2.32 -49.23
N ILE A 648 -25.24 3.22 -49.72
CA ILE A 648 -25.68 4.49 -50.27
C ILE A 648 -26.49 4.30 -51.55
N GLY A 649 -26.07 3.39 -52.44
CA GLY A 649 -26.82 3.02 -53.65
C GLY A 649 -28.23 2.52 -53.34
N LYS A 650 -28.36 1.58 -52.39
CA LYS A 650 -29.67 1.06 -51.94
C LYS A 650 -30.55 2.15 -51.31
N LEU A 651 -29.98 3.03 -50.49
CA LEU A 651 -30.74 4.14 -49.90
C LEU A 651 -31.20 5.13 -50.99
N LYS A 652 -30.35 5.46 -51.97
CA LYS A 652 -30.70 6.31 -53.12
C LYS A 652 -31.81 5.70 -53.96
N ALA A 653 -31.71 4.41 -54.26
CA ALA A 653 -32.74 3.68 -55.01
C ALA A 653 -34.10 3.63 -54.29
N HIS A 654 -34.09 3.47 -52.96
CA HIS A 654 -35.33 3.34 -52.17
C HIS A 654 -35.99 4.69 -51.83
N TYR A 655 -35.22 5.67 -51.38
CA TYR A 655 -35.74 6.96 -50.88
C TYR A 655 -35.67 8.09 -51.90
N GLY A 656 -34.91 7.91 -52.99
CA GLY A 656 -34.70 8.90 -54.04
C GLY A 656 -33.57 9.91 -53.75
N VAL A 657 -32.99 10.43 -54.82
CA VAL A 657 -31.92 11.44 -54.79
C VAL A 657 -32.44 12.88 -54.62
N GLN A 658 -33.70 13.12 -55.00
CA GLN A 658 -34.31 14.45 -54.97
C GLN A 658 -34.38 14.99 -53.54
N ASN A 659 -34.01 16.26 -53.36
CA ASN A 659 -33.95 16.94 -52.05
C ASN A 659 -33.14 16.18 -50.98
N LYS A 660 -32.16 15.36 -51.38
CA LYS A 660 -31.35 14.52 -50.48
C LYS A 660 -32.22 13.62 -49.57
N ALA A 661 -33.34 13.10 -50.10
CA ALA A 661 -34.29 12.28 -49.34
C ALA A 661 -33.65 11.02 -48.76
N TRP A 662 -32.77 10.34 -49.51
CA TRP A 662 -31.99 9.21 -49.02
C TRP A 662 -31.09 9.53 -47.81
N TRP A 663 -30.54 10.73 -47.73
CA TRP A 663 -29.74 11.19 -46.60
C TRP A 663 -30.65 11.48 -45.40
N THR A 664 -31.68 12.30 -45.60
CA THR A 664 -32.54 12.79 -44.52
C THR A 664 -33.45 11.72 -43.92
N LYS A 665 -33.95 10.79 -44.74
CA LYS A 665 -34.84 9.68 -44.32
C LYS A 665 -34.09 8.37 -44.08
N GLY A 666 -33.06 8.09 -44.88
CA GLY A 666 -32.33 6.82 -44.82
C GLY A 666 -31.20 6.78 -43.79
N ILE A 667 -30.68 7.94 -43.36
CA ILE A 667 -29.59 8.00 -42.37
C ILE A 667 -30.07 8.61 -41.04
N PRO A 668 -29.80 7.93 -39.90
CA PRO A 668 -30.20 8.39 -38.57
C PRO A 668 -29.69 9.81 -38.25
N LEU A 669 -30.51 10.59 -37.55
CA LEU A 669 -30.23 12.00 -37.28
C LEU A 669 -28.89 12.23 -36.56
N LYS A 670 -28.55 11.39 -35.57
CA LYS A 670 -27.30 11.51 -34.81
C LYS A 670 -26.07 11.31 -35.70
N ILE A 671 -26.14 10.38 -36.65
CA ILE A 671 -25.06 10.12 -37.61
C ILE A 671 -24.92 11.31 -38.54
N ARG A 672 -26.02 11.84 -39.07
CA ARG A 672 -26.00 13.05 -39.91
C ARG A 672 -25.35 14.22 -39.20
N GLN A 673 -25.76 14.52 -37.97
CA GLN A 673 -25.17 15.60 -37.16
C GLN A 673 -23.66 15.43 -36.95
N SER A 674 -23.21 14.19 -36.70
CA SER A 674 -21.78 13.88 -36.57
C SER A 674 -21.02 14.10 -37.88
N CYS A 675 -21.58 13.66 -39.02
CA CYS A 675 -20.96 13.83 -40.33
C CYS A 675 -20.91 15.31 -40.73
N THR A 676 -21.99 16.09 -40.50
CA THR A 676 -21.99 17.54 -40.77
C THR A 676 -20.91 18.25 -39.96
N ALA A 677 -20.77 17.93 -38.67
CA ALA A 677 -19.77 18.55 -37.81
C ALA A 677 -18.33 18.27 -38.29
N GLU A 678 -18.03 17.03 -38.69
CA GLU A 678 -16.71 16.65 -39.24
C GLU A 678 -16.46 17.25 -40.63
N TRP A 679 -17.48 17.32 -41.47
CA TRP A 679 -17.39 17.96 -42.79
C TRP A 679 -17.09 19.46 -42.68
N GLU A 680 -17.77 20.17 -41.77
CA GLU A 680 -17.48 21.57 -41.46
C GLU A 680 -16.07 21.75 -40.87
N ALA A 681 -15.63 20.85 -39.97
CA ALA A 681 -14.29 20.89 -39.39
C ALA A 681 -13.17 20.70 -40.44
N LYS A 682 -13.48 20.05 -41.58
CA LYS A 682 -12.60 19.87 -42.73
C LYS A 682 -12.82 20.91 -43.84
N ASN A 683 -13.38 22.08 -43.51
CA ASN A 683 -13.67 23.14 -44.49
C ASN A 683 -14.51 22.64 -45.68
N ARG A 684 -15.44 21.71 -45.44
CA ARG A 684 -16.36 21.16 -46.44
C ARG A 684 -15.68 20.43 -47.60
N GLU A 685 -14.54 19.81 -47.34
CA GLU A 685 -13.84 18.96 -48.31
C GLU A 685 -14.65 17.68 -48.61
N GLY A 686 -14.94 17.42 -49.89
CA GLY A 686 -15.73 16.28 -50.35
C GLY A 686 -17.23 16.38 -50.07
N GLU A 687 -17.95 15.27 -50.25
CA GLU A 687 -19.38 15.18 -49.96
C GLU A 687 -19.65 14.90 -48.47
N GLU A 688 -20.79 15.34 -47.93
CA GLU A 688 -21.14 15.16 -46.52
C GLU A 688 -21.14 13.68 -46.09
N GLU A 689 -21.60 12.77 -46.96
CA GLU A 689 -21.60 11.33 -46.73
C GLU A 689 -20.22 10.69 -46.71
N SER A 690 -19.19 11.35 -47.25
CA SER A 690 -17.81 10.85 -47.20
C SER A 690 -17.25 10.83 -45.77
N GLN A 691 -17.93 11.47 -44.82
CA GLN A 691 -17.59 11.47 -43.39
C GLN A 691 -18.25 10.32 -42.60
N LEU A 692 -18.88 9.34 -43.27
CA LEU A 692 -19.41 8.15 -42.60
C LEU A 692 -18.28 7.25 -42.09
N TYR A 693 -18.35 6.87 -40.82
CA TYR A 693 -17.45 5.87 -40.23
C TYR A 693 -17.95 4.45 -40.48
N LEU A 694 -17.04 3.47 -40.53
CA LEU A 694 -17.38 2.05 -40.70
C LEU A 694 -18.40 1.56 -39.65
N ILE A 695 -18.33 2.06 -38.42
CA ILE A 695 -19.29 1.68 -37.37
C ILE A 695 -20.71 2.24 -37.62
N SER A 696 -20.84 3.34 -38.37
CA SER A 696 -22.13 3.98 -38.66
C SER A 696 -23.05 3.08 -39.46
N TYR A 697 -22.51 2.19 -40.31
CA TYR A 697 -23.32 1.27 -41.11
C TYR A 697 -24.11 0.27 -40.27
N ILE A 698 -23.70 -0.02 -39.03
CA ILE A 698 -24.48 -0.91 -38.15
C ILE A 698 -25.85 -0.30 -37.88
N GLU A 699 -25.90 0.96 -37.46
CA GLU A 699 -27.16 1.66 -37.13
C GLU A 699 -27.95 1.96 -38.40
N ILE A 700 -27.30 2.43 -39.47
CA ILE A 700 -27.95 2.69 -40.77
C ILE A 700 -28.64 1.42 -41.31
N CYS A 701 -27.94 0.29 -41.32
CA CYS A 701 -28.53 -0.97 -41.81
C CYS A 701 -29.63 -1.46 -40.86
N THR A 702 -29.45 -1.30 -39.54
CA THR A 702 -30.41 -1.75 -38.52
C THR A 702 -31.74 -1.00 -38.59
N ASP A 703 -31.69 0.32 -38.82
CA ASP A 703 -32.87 1.17 -38.97
C ASP A 703 -33.60 0.94 -40.30
N ASN A 704 -32.86 0.51 -41.33
CA ASN A 704 -33.38 0.15 -42.64
C ASN A 704 -33.37 -1.37 -42.88
N TRP A 705 -33.61 -2.18 -41.83
CA TRP A 705 -33.31 -3.62 -41.85
C TRP A 705 -33.96 -4.38 -43.01
N ALA A 706 -35.20 -4.03 -43.37
CA ALA A 706 -35.90 -4.66 -44.49
C ALA A 706 -35.15 -4.53 -45.83
N LEU A 707 -34.36 -3.46 -46.01
CA LEU A 707 -33.56 -3.22 -47.23
C LEU A 707 -32.23 -3.98 -47.22
N PHE A 708 -31.67 -4.26 -46.04
CA PHE A 708 -30.29 -4.73 -45.89
C PHE A 708 -30.15 -6.15 -45.32
N LYS A 709 -31.23 -6.74 -44.78
CA LYS A 709 -31.24 -8.03 -44.08
C LYS A 709 -30.50 -9.12 -44.86
N ASP A 710 -30.77 -9.27 -46.15
CA ASP A 710 -30.22 -10.39 -46.92
C ASP A 710 -28.75 -10.20 -47.34
N SER A 711 -28.32 -8.96 -47.53
CA SER A 711 -26.94 -8.64 -47.93
C SER A 711 -26.00 -8.52 -46.72
N VAL A 712 -26.36 -7.71 -45.72
CA VAL A 712 -25.47 -7.39 -44.59
C VAL A 712 -25.32 -8.56 -43.62
N SER A 713 -26.23 -9.54 -43.65
CA SER A 713 -26.12 -10.76 -42.85
C SER A 713 -25.06 -11.75 -43.37
N LEU A 714 -24.46 -11.53 -44.56
CA LEU A 714 -23.39 -12.36 -45.13
C LEU A 714 -23.67 -13.88 -45.08
N GLY A 715 -24.92 -14.27 -45.37
CA GLY A 715 -25.33 -15.69 -45.36
C GLY A 715 -25.55 -16.31 -43.96
N ALA A 716 -25.67 -15.52 -42.90
CA ALA A 716 -25.95 -16.01 -41.54
C ALA A 716 -27.26 -16.84 -41.47
N LYS A 717 -27.26 -17.91 -40.66
CA LYS A 717 -28.41 -18.80 -40.45
C LYS A 717 -29.60 -18.09 -39.80
N ASP A 718 -29.34 -17.23 -38.83
CA ASP A 718 -30.33 -16.40 -38.16
C ASP A 718 -30.17 -14.93 -38.61
N LYS A 719 -30.87 -14.58 -39.68
CA LYS A 719 -30.86 -13.23 -40.26
C LYS A 719 -31.75 -12.24 -39.49
N ASP A 720 -32.50 -12.66 -38.48
CA ASP A 720 -33.37 -11.76 -37.70
C ASP A 720 -32.66 -11.22 -36.46
N ASN A 721 -31.61 -11.90 -36.00
CA ASN A 721 -30.71 -11.40 -34.98
C ASN A 721 -29.75 -10.32 -35.54
N LYS A 722 -30.25 -9.09 -35.64
CA LYS A 722 -29.49 -7.92 -36.15
C LYS A 722 -28.10 -7.77 -35.51
N LYS A 723 -27.99 -7.98 -34.18
CA LYS A 723 -26.72 -7.85 -33.44
C LYS A 723 -25.69 -8.88 -33.88
N SER A 724 -26.11 -10.11 -34.15
CA SER A 724 -25.23 -11.15 -34.68
C SER A 724 -24.89 -10.90 -36.15
N ALA A 725 -25.90 -10.51 -36.94
CA ALA A 725 -25.77 -10.29 -38.38
C ALA A 725 -24.83 -9.12 -38.73
N THR A 726 -24.76 -8.07 -37.91
CA THR A 726 -23.86 -6.93 -38.12
C THR A 726 -22.56 -7.01 -37.31
N LYS A 727 -22.31 -8.11 -36.58
CA LYS A 727 -21.15 -8.25 -35.69
C LYS A 727 -19.83 -8.10 -36.46
N TRP A 728 -19.76 -8.64 -37.67
CA TRP A 728 -18.58 -8.57 -38.52
C TRP A 728 -18.14 -7.13 -38.83
N ILE A 729 -19.07 -6.17 -38.93
CA ILE A 729 -18.74 -4.75 -39.14
C ILE A 729 -18.01 -4.17 -37.92
N LYS A 730 -18.44 -4.59 -36.72
CA LYS A 730 -17.80 -4.19 -35.47
C LYS A 730 -16.40 -4.80 -35.34
N ASP A 731 -16.28 -6.08 -35.62
CA ASP A 731 -15.00 -6.81 -35.57
C ASP A 731 -14.02 -6.22 -36.61
N LEU A 732 -14.49 -5.97 -37.83
CA LEU A 732 -13.72 -5.30 -38.89
C LEU A 732 -13.30 -3.88 -38.51
N ASN A 733 -14.13 -3.13 -37.78
CA ASN A 733 -13.78 -1.79 -37.30
C ASN A 733 -12.66 -1.80 -36.25
N GLU A 734 -12.60 -2.81 -35.38
CA GLU A 734 -11.47 -2.98 -34.46
C GLU A 734 -10.19 -3.38 -35.21
N ILE A 735 -10.28 -4.18 -36.27
CA ILE A 735 -9.14 -4.52 -37.11
C ILE A 735 -8.68 -3.32 -37.93
N ARG A 736 -9.60 -2.57 -38.55
CA ARG A 736 -9.31 -1.33 -39.30
C ARG A 736 -8.52 -0.35 -38.46
N LYS A 737 -8.89 -0.20 -37.19
CA LYS A 737 -8.18 0.66 -36.25
C LYS A 737 -6.71 0.30 -36.17
N ILE A 738 -6.33 -0.98 -36.26
CA ILE A 738 -4.94 -1.45 -36.26
C ILE A 738 -4.29 -1.16 -37.62
N THR A 739 -4.95 -1.55 -38.73
CA THR A 739 -4.35 -1.45 -40.08
C THR A 739 -4.20 -0.03 -40.62
N THR A 740 -5.01 0.93 -40.15
CA THR A 740 -4.95 2.33 -40.62
C THR A 740 -3.94 3.19 -39.84
N HIS A 741 -3.34 2.62 -38.80
CA HIS A 741 -2.45 3.28 -37.86
C HIS A 741 -1.25 2.37 -37.61
N PRO A 742 -0.18 2.45 -38.43
CA PRO A 742 0.99 1.57 -38.34
C PRO A 742 1.54 1.41 -36.91
N GLU A 743 1.44 2.46 -36.11
CA GLU A 743 1.82 2.51 -34.70
C GLU A 743 1.00 1.60 -33.76
N ARG A 744 -0.07 0.95 -34.25
CA ARG A 744 -0.93 0.06 -33.46
C ARG A 744 -0.54 -1.42 -33.58
N GLY A 745 0.51 -1.70 -34.34
CA GLY A 745 1.13 -3.01 -34.43
C GLY A 745 0.56 -3.93 -35.51
N ILE A 746 1.01 -5.17 -35.44
CA ILE A 746 0.77 -6.22 -36.45
C ILE A 746 -0.43 -7.07 -36.04
N LEU A 747 -1.27 -7.45 -37.02
CA LEU A 747 -2.41 -8.35 -36.81
C LEU A 747 -1.95 -9.78 -36.50
N THR A 748 -2.78 -10.51 -35.75
CA THR A 748 -2.59 -11.97 -35.60
C THR A 748 -3.00 -12.70 -36.87
N ALA A 749 -2.47 -13.89 -37.10
CA ALA A 749 -2.89 -14.76 -38.22
C ALA A 749 -4.42 -14.98 -38.25
N GLU A 750 -5.06 -15.15 -37.10
CA GLU A 750 -6.53 -15.28 -36.99
C GLU A 750 -7.28 -14.02 -37.45
N GLN A 751 -6.75 -12.83 -37.14
CA GLN A 751 -7.34 -11.56 -37.59
C GLN A 751 -7.18 -11.37 -39.10
N VAL A 752 -6.02 -11.73 -39.65
CA VAL A 752 -5.77 -11.71 -41.10
C VAL A 752 -6.74 -12.66 -41.82
N GLU A 753 -6.95 -13.86 -41.27
CA GLU A 753 -7.89 -14.85 -41.78
C GLU A 753 -9.34 -14.37 -41.70
N LEU A 754 -9.73 -13.76 -40.58
CA LEU A 754 -11.07 -13.18 -40.43
C LEU A 754 -11.34 -12.09 -41.47
N VAL A 755 -10.35 -11.22 -41.75
CA VAL A 755 -10.48 -10.20 -42.81
C VAL A 755 -10.64 -10.85 -44.18
N ARG A 756 -9.94 -11.96 -44.45
CA ARG A 756 -10.08 -12.72 -45.71
C ARG A 756 -11.50 -13.26 -45.87
N ASP A 757 -12.02 -13.95 -44.86
CA ASP A 757 -13.38 -14.52 -44.88
C ASP A 757 -14.47 -13.44 -45.02
N ILE A 758 -14.34 -12.32 -44.30
CA ILE A 758 -15.26 -11.18 -44.45
C ILE A 758 -15.18 -10.61 -45.86
N HIS A 759 -13.97 -10.44 -46.41
CA HIS A 759 -13.80 -9.91 -47.75
C HIS A 759 -14.53 -10.75 -48.80
N GLU A 760 -14.29 -12.06 -48.81
CA GLU A 760 -14.94 -13.00 -49.75
C GLU A 760 -16.47 -12.95 -49.64
N LYS A 761 -17.01 -12.94 -48.42
CA LYS A 761 -18.46 -12.83 -48.19
C LYS A 761 -19.01 -11.49 -48.64
N VAL A 762 -18.31 -10.38 -48.38
CA VAL A 762 -18.73 -9.07 -48.84
C VAL A 762 -18.75 -9.01 -50.37
N GLU A 763 -17.79 -9.63 -51.05
CA GLU A 763 -17.80 -9.70 -52.51
C GLU A 763 -19.00 -10.48 -53.06
N GLN A 764 -19.41 -11.53 -52.36
CA GLN A 764 -20.55 -12.36 -52.73
C GLN A 764 -21.90 -11.68 -52.46
N PHE A 765 -22.07 -11.07 -51.29
CA PHE A 765 -23.39 -10.62 -50.81
C PHE A 765 -23.69 -9.14 -51.05
N LEU A 766 -22.66 -8.33 -51.37
CA LEU A 766 -22.81 -6.92 -51.72
C LEU A 766 -22.33 -6.71 -53.18
N PRO A 767 -23.15 -7.04 -54.19
CA PRO A 767 -22.80 -6.83 -55.59
C PRO A 767 -22.63 -5.34 -55.91
N VAL A 768 -21.76 -5.02 -56.86
CA VAL A 768 -21.59 -3.67 -57.40
C VAL A 768 -22.56 -3.51 -58.57
N ASP A 769 -23.26 -2.38 -58.66
CA ASP A 769 -24.02 -2.03 -59.86
C ASP A 769 -23.02 -1.49 -60.90
N ASP A 770 -22.94 -2.10 -62.09
CA ASP A 770 -21.94 -1.83 -63.14
C ASP A 770 -21.97 -0.40 -63.75
N GLU A 771 -22.82 0.51 -63.27
CA GLU A 771 -22.96 1.87 -63.84
C GLU A 771 -21.90 2.88 -63.37
N ASP A 772 -21.15 2.61 -62.30
CA ASP A 772 -20.17 3.56 -61.72
C ASP A 772 -18.72 3.41 -62.25
N GLU A 773 -18.40 2.41 -63.09
CA GLU A 773 -17.05 2.23 -63.65
C GLU A 773 -16.77 3.06 -64.92
N VAL A 774 -17.80 3.58 -65.59
CA VAL A 774 -17.65 4.32 -66.87
C VAL A 774 -17.35 5.82 -66.65
N GLY A 775 -17.57 6.37 -65.46
CA GLY A 775 -17.50 7.82 -65.20
C GLY A 775 -16.15 8.39 -64.74
N ARG A 776 -15.06 7.62 -64.72
CA ARG A 776 -13.77 8.05 -64.11
C ARG A 776 -12.53 7.98 -65.01
N VAL A 777 -12.71 7.86 -66.32
CA VAL A 777 -11.58 7.80 -67.28
C VAL A 777 -11.23 9.16 -67.90
N ASP A 778 -12.04 10.21 -67.73
CA ASP A 778 -11.87 11.50 -68.45
C ASP A 778 -11.26 12.68 -67.64
N GLU A 779 -10.58 12.44 -66.51
CA GLU A 779 -9.84 13.51 -65.80
C GLU A 779 -8.35 13.15 -65.59
N ALA A 780 -7.69 12.70 -66.65
CA ALA A 780 -6.23 12.69 -66.75
C ALA A 780 -5.80 13.12 -68.15
N ALA A 781 -5.89 14.43 -68.41
CA ALA A 781 -5.14 15.15 -69.44
C ALA A 781 -4.64 16.47 -68.85
#